data_AF-W9WLB2-F1
#
_entry.id   AF-W9WLB2-F1
#
_cell.length_a   1.000
_cell.length_b   1.000
_cell.length_c   1.000
_cell.angle_alpha   90.00
_cell.angle_beta   90.00
_cell.angle_gamma   90.00
#
_symmetry.space_group_name_H-M   'P 1'
#
loop_
_entity.id
_entity.type
_entity.pdbx_description
1 polymer ?
#
loop_
_entity_poly.entity_id
_entity_poly.type
_entity_poly.pdbx_seq_one_letter_code
_entity_poly.pdbx_strand_id
1 'polypeptide(L)'
;MSKRMNILVYSGALTQDAWRSNKNLMLSSGNGSTVESVRHCLYTLRRLLAPHYAVIPVTGDMLIKEPWTASCAAIVFPGGADQGYCKTLNGEGNRRIRQFVERGGLYIGFCAGGYYGSKRCEFEVGNKLLEVVGDRELAFYPGTARGCAFPGFVYHSEKGARAAELKVDKTTLPAGAAPGVFKSYYNGGGVFVDAPKYKEQGVEILASYADPLVVDAGEGAAAIVYCKVGQGAALLTGPHPEFVFLGKPADDWSLTKPRFAPANLESKPDVPGFADVIKALAEDEKHRMDFIKACLTKLGLTVSGEQNVPSLSYMHLSSSDPADTAGVISSLSHLIEKDEHGDEFLKDENDTFQILKPSVWKMVDLTKALSAEPESKENADQKDGSSDRIVDYNTVTKKIIVHDDDHPQPRSTPYFNHSAFYSNLHNYQSQTPGAVNFGAHLLYGEVVTSTNTLLEKNTRLLRVLPQGFTATATVQVAGRGRGSNVWVSPAGSLMFSTVLRHPMAQMQSAPVVFVQYLAAMAIVNGIKTYDGALYKDMPVKLKWPNDIFALDPAKAKEHGGDRNENYTKIGGILVNSHYNSKEYIAVCGIGLNTANVAPTTSLNQLIQFLPHKVTPFTLEKLLARILTVFDDLYARFLVTGFDEVMEQMYYRHWLHMDQIVTLEAEGGQRARIKGITRNYGLLIAEELGWEDRETGRRWTLQSDANSFDFFKGLVKTTEDVLRM
;
A
#
# COMPACT_ATOMS: atom_id res chain seq x y z
N MET A 1 -5.86 0.72 21.69
CA MET A 1 -6.55 0.58 20.38
C MET A 1 -5.50 0.45 19.28
N SER A 2 -5.68 -0.47 18.32
CA SER A 2 -4.79 -0.56 17.14
C SER A 2 -4.93 0.72 16.31
N LYS A 3 -3.83 1.32 15.90
CA LYS A 3 -3.85 2.50 15.02
C LYS A 3 -4.46 2.09 13.67
N ARG A 4 -5.49 2.81 13.22
CA ARG A 4 -6.10 2.63 11.90
C ARG A 4 -5.18 3.31 10.88
N MET A 5 -4.64 2.56 9.93
CA MET A 5 -3.57 3.02 9.03
C MET A 5 -3.98 2.94 7.55
N ASN A 6 -5.10 2.33 7.20
CA ASN A 6 -5.51 2.12 5.82
C ASN A 6 -6.59 3.11 5.37
N ILE A 7 -6.46 3.63 4.16
CA ILE A 7 -7.45 4.42 3.44
C ILE A 7 -7.84 3.57 2.23
N LEU A 8 -9.07 3.07 2.23
CA LEU A 8 -9.54 2.13 1.22
C LEU A 8 -10.32 2.90 0.15
N VAL A 9 -9.85 2.90 -1.09
CA VAL A 9 -10.51 3.53 -2.24
C VAL A 9 -11.24 2.45 -3.02
N TYR A 10 -12.57 2.51 -3.05
CA TYR A 10 -13.37 1.55 -3.80
C TYR A 10 -13.09 1.70 -5.31
N SER A 11 -12.68 0.61 -5.95
CA SER A 11 -12.35 0.56 -7.38
C SER A 11 -13.38 -0.18 -8.22
N GLY A 12 -14.32 -0.90 -7.59
CA GLY A 12 -15.41 -1.59 -8.29
C GLY A 12 -14.97 -2.75 -9.19
N ALA A 13 -13.83 -3.39 -8.95
CA ALA A 13 -13.36 -4.58 -9.67
C ALA A 13 -13.15 -4.38 -11.20
N LEU A 14 -11.96 -3.91 -11.55
CA LEU A 14 -11.20 -4.54 -12.63
C LEU A 14 -10.16 -5.39 -11.90
N THR A 15 -10.13 -6.71 -12.06
CA THR A 15 -8.90 -7.45 -11.69
C THR A 15 -7.77 -6.87 -12.53
N GLN A 16 -6.51 -6.86 -12.03
CA GLN A 16 -5.39 -6.31 -12.81
C GLN A 16 -5.28 -6.99 -14.20
N ASP A 17 -5.71 -8.25 -14.32
CA ASP A 17 -5.74 -8.97 -15.59
C ASP A 17 -6.95 -8.60 -16.48
N ALA A 18 -8.16 -8.41 -15.92
CA ALA A 18 -9.31 -7.89 -16.67
C ALA A 18 -9.14 -6.41 -17.08
N TRP A 19 -8.34 -5.67 -16.33
CA TRP A 19 -7.87 -4.33 -16.64
C TRP A 19 -6.91 -4.32 -17.84
N ARG A 20 -6.08 -5.35 -18.00
CA ARG A 20 -5.06 -5.50 -19.07
C ARG A 20 -5.62 -6.02 -20.40
N SER A 21 -6.64 -6.87 -20.38
CA SER A 21 -7.17 -7.52 -21.59
C SER A 21 -8.12 -6.64 -22.43
N ASN A 22 -8.49 -5.45 -21.95
CA ASN A 22 -9.51 -4.65 -22.59
C ASN A 22 -8.95 -3.70 -23.67
N LYS A 23 -9.06 -4.10 -24.94
CA LYS A 23 -8.68 -3.29 -26.11
C LYS A 23 -9.61 -2.10 -26.37
N ASN A 24 -10.77 -2.05 -25.71
CA ASN A 24 -11.71 -0.94 -25.78
C ASN A 24 -11.88 -0.33 -24.39
N LEU A 25 -11.26 0.82 -24.14
CA LEU A 25 -11.54 1.70 -22.97
C LEU A 25 -12.97 2.30 -23.00
N MET A 26 -13.91 1.65 -23.71
CA MET A 26 -15.23 2.11 -24.05
C MET A 26 -16.26 1.08 -23.51
N LEU A 27 -16.86 1.42 -22.35
CA LEU A 27 -17.93 0.75 -21.58
C LEU A 27 -17.47 -0.42 -20.67
N SER A 28 -17.89 -0.55 -19.41
CA SER A 28 -18.95 0.08 -18.60
C SER A 28 -18.44 0.34 -17.17
N SER A 29 -19.13 1.18 -16.40
CA SER A 29 -18.96 1.43 -14.96
C SER A 29 -19.23 0.17 -14.14
N GLY A 30 -18.38 -0.86 -14.31
CA GLY A 30 -18.67 -2.26 -13.99
C GLY A 30 -19.25 -2.49 -12.61
N ASN A 31 -18.77 -1.78 -11.58
CA ASN A 31 -19.40 -1.77 -10.26
C ASN A 31 -19.42 -0.37 -9.61
N GLY A 32 -19.56 0.68 -10.42
CA GLY A 32 -19.96 2.02 -9.95
C GLY A 32 -18.90 3.13 -9.96
N SER A 33 -17.60 2.85 -9.94
CA SER A 33 -16.56 3.90 -10.09
C SER A 33 -16.00 3.96 -11.50
N THR A 34 -15.61 5.16 -11.98
CA THR A 34 -14.83 5.27 -13.20
C THR A 34 -13.34 5.07 -12.91
N VAL A 35 -12.60 4.54 -13.89
CA VAL A 35 -11.15 4.36 -13.78
C VAL A 35 -10.43 5.69 -13.51
N GLU A 36 -10.92 6.77 -14.14
CA GLU A 36 -10.36 8.10 -14.00
C GLU A 36 -10.56 8.66 -12.59
N SER A 37 -11.78 8.59 -12.04
CA SER A 37 -12.05 9.04 -10.68
C SER A 37 -11.25 8.25 -9.64
N VAL A 38 -11.11 6.92 -9.80
CA VAL A 38 -10.27 6.09 -8.92
C VAL A 38 -8.82 6.55 -8.97
N ARG A 39 -8.29 6.83 -10.16
CA ARG A 39 -6.91 7.30 -10.35
C ARG A 39 -6.67 8.63 -9.64
N HIS A 40 -7.47 9.67 -9.92
CA HIS A 40 -7.34 10.98 -9.28
C HIS A 40 -7.45 10.88 -7.76
N CYS A 41 -8.41 10.10 -7.27
CA CYS A 41 -8.58 9.84 -5.85
C CYS A 41 -7.33 9.21 -5.22
N LEU A 42 -6.78 8.14 -5.82
CA LEU A 42 -5.56 7.49 -5.33
C LEU A 42 -4.36 8.46 -5.34
N TYR A 43 -4.20 9.24 -6.39
CA TYR A 43 -3.11 10.20 -6.51
C TYR A 43 -3.17 11.27 -5.42
N THR A 44 -4.29 11.97 -5.33
CA THR A 44 -4.51 13.06 -4.38
C THR A 44 -4.38 12.57 -2.94
N LEU A 45 -4.98 11.43 -2.59
CA LEU A 45 -4.89 10.90 -1.24
C LEU A 45 -3.49 10.39 -0.90
N ARG A 46 -2.76 9.75 -1.82
CA ARG A 46 -1.36 9.34 -1.56
C ARG A 46 -0.46 10.55 -1.32
N ARG A 47 -0.61 11.59 -2.15
CA ARG A 47 0.11 12.86 -2.01
C ARG A 47 -0.12 13.53 -0.66
N LEU A 48 -1.37 13.49 -0.16
CA LEU A 48 -1.76 14.21 1.06
C LEU A 48 -1.62 13.39 2.34
N LEU A 49 -1.65 12.06 2.28
CA LEU A 49 -1.72 11.19 3.47
C LEU A 49 -0.48 10.32 3.71
N ALA A 50 0.41 10.16 2.72
CA ALA A 50 1.70 9.50 2.94
C ALA A 50 2.63 10.40 3.78
N PRO A 51 3.41 9.89 4.75
CA PRO A 51 3.64 8.47 5.08
C PRO A 51 2.68 7.91 6.14
N HIS A 52 1.69 8.68 6.60
CA HIS A 52 0.87 8.33 7.75
C HIS A 52 -0.15 7.22 7.47
N TYR A 53 -0.60 7.08 6.22
CA TYR A 53 -1.61 6.10 5.83
C TYR A 53 -1.26 5.35 4.53
N ALA A 54 -1.72 4.10 4.44
CA ALA A 54 -1.73 3.30 3.23
C ALA A 54 -2.96 3.63 2.39
N VAL A 55 -2.81 4.10 1.15
CA VAL A 55 -3.96 4.31 0.25
C VAL A 55 -4.09 3.16 -0.74
N ILE A 56 -5.14 2.37 -0.56
CA ILE A 56 -5.29 1.02 -1.15
C ILE A 56 -6.56 0.96 -1.99
N PRO A 57 -6.50 0.58 -3.28
CA PRO A 57 -7.70 0.27 -4.03
C PRO A 57 -8.34 -1.05 -3.56
N VAL A 58 -9.66 -1.10 -3.42
CA VAL A 58 -10.40 -2.28 -2.95
C VAL A 58 -11.61 -2.61 -3.82
N THR A 59 -11.95 -3.89 -3.93
CA THR A 59 -13.14 -4.37 -4.66
C THR A 59 -14.36 -4.55 -3.75
N GLY A 60 -15.54 -4.74 -4.34
CA GLY A 60 -16.75 -5.08 -3.58
C GLY A 60 -16.61 -6.39 -2.80
N ASP A 61 -16.04 -7.42 -3.41
CA ASP A 61 -15.75 -8.69 -2.75
C ASP A 61 -14.87 -8.51 -1.51
N MET A 62 -13.81 -7.69 -1.60
CA MET A 62 -12.97 -7.39 -0.44
C MET A 62 -13.77 -6.70 0.68
N LEU A 63 -14.68 -5.79 0.34
CA LEU A 63 -15.48 -5.10 1.37
C LEU A 63 -16.50 -6.01 2.05
N ILE A 64 -17.01 -7.02 1.32
CA ILE A 64 -18.01 -7.96 1.82
C ILE A 64 -17.37 -9.12 2.59
N LYS A 65 -16.31 -9.73 2.04
CA LYS A 65 -15.74 -11.00 2.50
C LYS A 65 -14.55 -10.82 3.43
N GLU A 66 -13.71 -9.81 3.19
CA GLU A 66 -12.44 -9.67 3.92
C GLU A 66 -12.59 -8.86 5.23
N PRO A 67 -11.79 -9.17 6.27
CA PRO A 67 -11.74 -8.40 7.51
C PRO A 67 -10.92 -7.10 7.34
N TRP A 68 -11.57 -5.99 6.96
CA TRP A 68 -10.88 -4.71 6.68
C TRP A 68 -11.11 -3.61 7.74
N THR A 69 -12.20 -3.67 8.51
CA THR A 69 -12.66 -2.55 9.36
C THR A 69 -11.73 -2.20 10.52
N ALA A 70 -10.96 -3.18 11.02
CA ALA A 70 -10.08 -2.98 12.17
C ALA A 70 -8.85 -2.12 11.87
N SER A 71 -8.34 -2.15 10.63
CA SER A 71 -7.15 -1.43 10.19
C SER A 71 -7.48 -0.19 9.34
N CYS A 72 -8.73 -0.05 8.90
CA CYS A 72 -9.22 1.04 8.06
C CYS A 72 -9.48 2.33 8.87
N ALA A 73 -8.92 3.46 8.43
CA ALA A 73 -9.19 4.80 8.94
C ALA A 73 -10.34 5.46 8.16
N ALA A 74 -10.31 5.37 6.83
CA ALA A 74 -11.34 5.90 5.96
C ALA A 74 -11.63 4.98 4.77
N ILE A 75 -12.90 4.91 4.37
CA ILE A 75 -13.33 4.30 3.11
C ILE A 75 -13.80 5.39 2.15
N VAL A 76 -13.36 5.31 0.90
CA VAL A 76 -13.53 6.36 -0.10
C VAL A 76 -14.24 5.79 -1.32
N PHE A 77 -15.31 6.44 -1.76
CA PHE A 77 -16.09 6.10 -2.95
C PHE A 77 -15.92 7.22 -4.00
N PRO A 78 -15.16 6.97 -5.08
CA PRO A 78 -14.93 7.95 -6.14
C PRO A 78 -16.18 8.26 -6.99
N GLY A 79 -16.01 9.13 -7.99
CA GLY A 79 -17.00 9.40 -9.03
C GLY A 79 -17.34 8.20 -9.92
N GLY A 80 -18.53 8.25 -10.54
CA GLY A 80 -19.04 7.24 -11.47
C GLY A 80 -20.56 7.15 -11.48
N ALA A 81 -21.10 5.95 -11.31
CA ALA A 81 -22.53 5.65 -11.27
C ALA A 81 -22.90 4.94 -9.97
N ASP A 82 -23.64 5.61 -9.09
CA ASP A 82 -23.98 5.14 -7.75
C ASP A 82 -24.76 3.81 -7.74
N GLN A 83 -25.56 3.54 -8.77
CA GLN A 83 -26.27 2.27 -8.96
C GLN A 83 -25.32 1.07 -9.03
N GLY A 84 -24.10 1.24 -9.55
CA GLY A 84 -23.11 0.17 -9.53
C GLY A 84 -22.65 -0.19 -8.11
N TYR A 85 -22.54 0.81 -7.22
CA TYR A 85 -22.28 0.59 -5.80
C TYR A 85 -23.44 -0.15 -5.15
N CYS A 86 -24.67 0.30 -5.40
CA CYS A 86 -25.88 -0.32 -4.87
C CYS A 86 -25.99 -1.80 -5.26
N LYS A 87 -25.80 -2.11 -6.55
CA LYS A 87 -25.84 -3.49 -7.06
C LYS A 87 -24.84 -4.41 -6.39
N THR A 88 -23.69 -3.87 -5.99
CA THR A 88 -22.57 -4.66 -5.43
C THR A 88 -22.67 -4.78 -3.92
N LEU A 89 -23.05 -3.71 -3.22
CA LEU A 89 -22.85 -3.56 -1.78
C LEU A 89 -24.15 -3.50 -0.96
N ASN A 90 -25.33 -3.37 -1.58
CA ASN A 90 -26.60 -3.38 -0.83
C ASN A 90 -26.75 -4.66 0.00
N GLY A 91 -27.34 -4.52 1.18
CA GLY A 91 -27.38 -5.57 2.18
C GLY A 91 -26.09 -5.62 3.01
N GLU A 92 -25.29 -6.67 2.85
CA GLU A 92 -24.18 -6.94 3.76
C GLU A 92 -23.04 -5.91 3.66
N GLY A 93 -22.66 -5.49 2.45
CA GLY A 93 -21.60 -4.50 2.27
C GLY A 93 -21.91 -3.18 2.98
N ASN A 94 -23.12 -2.66 2.79
CA ASN A 94 -23.57 -1.42 3.41
C ASN A 94 -23.75 -1.53 4.92
N ARG A 95 -24.23 -2.67 5.44
CA ARG A 95 -24.25 -2.91 6.89
C ARG A 95 -22.85 -2.78 7.49
N ARG A 96 -21.84 -3.40 6.87
CA ARG A 96 -20.44 -3.34 7.33
C ARG A 96 -19.88 -1.92 7.25
N ILE A 97 -20.10 -1.22 6.15
CA ILE A 97 -19.64 0.17 5.95
C ILE A 97 -20.29 1.10 6.99
N ARG A 98 -21.60 1.01 7.17
CA ARG A 98 -22.34 1.85 8.12
C ARG A 98 -21.86 1.60 9.55
N GLN A 99 -21.76 0.34 9.99
CA GLN A 99 -21.23 0.00 11.31
C GLN A 99 -19.79 0.49 11.51
N PHE A 100 -18.96 0.42 10.47
CA PHE A 100 -17.60 0.94 10.52
C PHE A 100 -17.57 2.44 10.82
N VAL A 101 -18.37 3.23 10.10
CA VAL A 101 -18.46 4.68 10.31
C VAL A 101 -19.06 5.01 11.68
N GLU A 102 -20.16 4.37 12.06
CA GLU A 102 -20.80 4.56 13.38
C GLU A 102 -19.83 4.28 14.55
N ARG A 103 -18.86 3.37 14.37
CA ARG A 103 -17.80 3.01 15.33
C ARG A 103 -16.50 3.81 15.14
N GLY A 104 -16.59 5.04 14.64
CA GLY A 104 -15.45 5.96 14.54
C GLY A 104 -14.72 5.95 13.20
N GLY A 105 -15.21 5.18 12.22
CA GLY A 105 -14.66 5.17 10.86
C GLY A 105 -15.04 6.42 10.07
N LEU A 106 -14.34 6.66 8.96
CA LEU A 106 -14.60 7.79 8.09
C LEU A 106 -15.11 7.32 6.72
N TYR A 107 -16.11 8.00 6.19
CA TYR A 107 -16.57 7.82 4.81
C TYR A 107 -16.26 9.08 4.00
N ILE A 108 -15.75 8.92 2.78
CA ILE A 108 -15.55 10.03 1.84
C ILE A 108 -16.21 9.64 0.52
N GLY A 109 -17.18 10.42 0.05
CA GLY A 109 -17.91 10.18 -1.19
C GLY A 109 -17.75 11.33 -2.16
N PHE A 110 -17.11 11.07 -3.32
CA PHE A 110 -16.96 12.06 -4.38
C PHE A 110 -18.02 11.87 -5.47
N CYS A 111 -18.80 12.91 -5.78
CA CYS A 111 -19.86 12.89 -6.79
C CYS A 111 -20.83 11.71 -6.62
N ALA A 112 -20.73 10.65 -7.43
CA ALA A 112 -21.50 9.40 -7.27
C ALA A 112 -21.38 8.81 -5.86
N GLY A 113 -20.20 8.88 -5.24
CA GLY A 113 -20.02 8.48 -3.84
C GLY A 113 -20.76 9.40 -2.85
N GLY A 114 -20.95 10.67 -3.20
CA GLY A 114 -21.77 11.64 -2.44
C GLY A 114 -23.27 11.32 -2.52
N TYR A 115 -23.77 11.01 -3.73
CA TYR A 115 -25.13 10.48 -3.91
C TYR A 115 -25.35 9.18 -3.14
N TYR A 116 -24.39 8.25 -3.23
CA TYR A 116 -24.44 6.96 -2.55
C TYR A 116 -24.50 7.06 -1.02
N GLY A 117 -23.78 8.05 -0.46
CA GLY A 117 -23.79 8.33 0.97
C GLY A 117 -25.02 9.09 1.48
N SER A 118 -25.93 9.50 0.60
CA SER A 118 -27.13 10.28 0.95
C SER A 118 -28.36 9.37 1.09
N LYS A 119 -29.34 9.75 1.91
CA LYS A 119 -30.55 8.93 2.13
C LYS A 119 -31.32 8.68 0.84
N ARG A 120 -31.38 9.70 -0.02
CA ARG A 120 -32.05 9.65 -1.32
C ARG A 120 -31.18 10.27 -2.41
N CYS A 121 -31.18 9.64 -3.56
CA CYS A 121 -30.55 10.13 -4.78
C CYS A 121 -31.65 10.51 -5.79
N GLU A 122 -31.56 11.72 -6.33
CA GLU A 122 -32.40 12.23 -7.41
C GLU A 122 -31.50 12.79 -8.51
N PHE A 123 -31.24 11.98 -9.53
CA PHE A 123 -30.35 12.32 -10.63
C PHE A 123 -31.13 12.38 -11.95
N GLU A 124 -31.03 13.50 -12.65
CA GLU A 124 -31.68 13.74 -13.97
C GLU A 124 -33.18 13.40 -13.95
N VAL A 125 -33.90 13.86 -12.92
CA VAL A 125 -35.34 13.61 -12.74
C VAL A 125 -36.14 14.10 -13.95
N GLY A 126 -36.98 13.23 -14.52
CA GLY A 126 -37.76 13.50 -15.72
C GLY A 126 -37.05 13.14 -17.04
N ASN A 127 -35.76 12.83 -17.02
CA ASN A 127 -35.01 12.37 -18.19
C ASN A 127 -35.03 10.84 -18.26
N LYS A 128 -35.96 10.27 -19.05
CA LYS A 128 -36.18 8.81 -19.11
C LYS A 128 -34.95 7.94 -19.41
N LEU A 129 -33.90 8.50 -20.01
CA LEU A 129 -32.67 7.77 -20.35
C LEU A 129 -31.62 7.81 -19.23
N LEU A 130 -31.63 8.85 -18.40
CA LEU A 130 -30.60 9.12 -17.39
C LEU A 130 -31.13 9.07 -15.95
N GLU A 131 -32.45 9.07 -15.77
CA GLU A 131 -33.10 9.19 -14.47
C GLU A 131 -32.66 8.08 -13.51
N VAL A 132 -32.14 8.51 -12.35
CA VAL A 132 -31.87 7.63 -11.22
C VAL A 132 -32.49 8.24 -9.98
N VAL A 133 -33.60 7.65 -9.52
CA VAL A 133 -34.31 8.08 -8.32
C VAL A 133 -34.48 6.91 -7.37
N GLY A 134 -34.10 7.10 -6.11
CA GLY A 134 -34.39 6.12 -5.07
C GLY A 134 -33.58 6.32 -3.81
N ASP A 135 -33.88 5.49 -2.82
CA ASP A 135 -33.23 5.55 -1.52
C ASP A 135 -31.88 4.81 -1.53
N ARG A 136 -30.99 5.15 -0.61
CA ARG A 136 -29.71 4.45 -0.39
C ARG A 136 -29.60 4.04 1.07
N GLU A 137 -29.08 2.83 1.30
CA GLU A 137 -29.01 2.24 2.64
C GLU A 137 -28.02 2.95 3.57
N LEU A 138 -26.98 3.59 3.01
CA LEU A 138 -25.96 4.25 3.82
C LEU A 138 -26.49 5.47 4.58
N ALA A 139 -27.29 6.33 3.94
CA ALA A 139 -28.01 7.45 4.56
C ALA A 139 -27.18 8.24 5.60
N PHE A 140 -25.93 8.59 5.28
CA PHE A 140 -25.08 9.43 6.13
C PHE A 140 -25.52 10.89 6.06
N TYR A 141 -25.86 11.38 4.87
CA TYR A 141 -26.65 12.60 4.74
C TYR A 141 -28.14 12.24 4.83
N PRO A 142 -28.90 12.82 5.78
CA PRO A 142 -30.29 12.43 6.04
C PRO A 142 -31.28 12.88 4.95
N GLY A 143 -30.89 13.82 4.10
CA GLY A 143 -31.72 14.38 3.03
C GLY A 143 -31.46 13.78 1.64
N THR A 144 -31.91 14.52 0.63
CA THR A 144 -31.74 14.18 -0.78
C THR A 144 -30.48 14.82 -1.35
N ALA A 145 -29.67 14.04 -2.05
CA ALA A 145 -28.70 14.57 -3.00
C ALA A 145 -29.37 14.65 -4.38
N ARG A 146 -29.49 15.86 -4.92
CA ARG A 146 -30.21 16.14 -6.17
C ARG A 146 -29.27 16.68 -7.22
N GLY A 147 -29.33 16.14 -8.43
CA GLY A 147 -28.60 16.71 -9.55
C GLY A 147 -29.12 16.25 -10.91
N CYS A 148 -28.44 16.57 -11.99
CA CYS A 148 -27.22 17.37 -12.03
C CYS A 148 -27.45 18.81 -11.52
N ALA A 149 -26.55 19.34 -10.69
CA ALA A 149 -26.63 20.73 -10.20
C ALA A 149 -26.61 21.77 -11.33
N PHE A 150 -25.96 21.42 -12.44
CA PHE A 150 -25.87 22.18 -13.68
C PHE A 150 -26.22 21.32 -14.91
N PRO A 151 -26.72 21.90 -16.01
CA PRO A 151 -27.23 21.15 -17.16
C PRO A 151 -26.13 20.63 -18.09
N GLY A 152 -26.51 19.70 -18.97
CA GLY A 152 -25.69 19.28 -20.13
C GLY A 152 -24.88 18.00 -19.92
N PHE A 153 -25.12 17.26 -18.84
CA PHE A 153 -24.43 16.01 -18.55
C PHE A 153 -24.70 14.94 -19.61
N VAL A 154 -23.64 14.22 -20.00
CA VAL A 154 -23.73 13.05 -20.88
C VAL A 154 -22.78 11.98 -20.37
N TYR A 155 -23.29 10.75 -20.20
CA TYR A 155 -22.45 9.62 -19.79
C TYR A 155 -21.28 9.40 -20.74
N HIS A 156 -20.13 9.03 -20.17
CA HIS A 156 -18.89 8.73 -20.90
C HIS A 156 -18.38 9.91 -21.75
N SER A 157 -18.70 11.13 -21.33
CA SER A 157 -18.37 12.37 -22.02
C SER A 157 -18.01 13.49 -21.04
N GLU A 158 -17.33 14.51 -21.56
CA GLU A 158 -17.03 15.76 -20.86
C GLU A 158 -18.09 16.84 -21.15
N LYS A 159 -19.15 16.49 -21.88
CA LYS A 159 -20.30 17.40 -22.07
C LYS A 159 -20.95 17.66 -20.71
N GLY A 160 -21.09 18.95 -20.38
CA GLY A 160 -21.60 19.41 -19.09
C GLY A 160 -20.50 19.67 -18.05
N ALA A 161 -19.25 19.28 -18.33
CA ALA A 161 -18.15 19.53 -17.42
C ALA A 161 -17.84 21.03 -17.30
N ARG A 162 -17.50 21.48 -16.08
CA ARG A 162 -17.16 22.89 -15.81
C ARG A 162 -16.23 23.06 -14.61
N ALA A 163 -15.63 24.24 -14.51
CA ALA A 163 -14.89 24.70 -13.35
C ALA A 163 -15.88 25.42 -12.40
N ALA A 164 -16.60 24.66 -11.57
CA ALA A 164 -17.62 25.21 -10.68
C ALA A 164 -16.98 25.98 -9.53
N GLU A 165 -17.36 27.25 -9.38
CA GLU A 165 -16.87 28.09 -8.28
C GLU A 165 -17.59 27.72 -6.97
N LEU A 166 -16.80 27.46 -5.93
CA LEU A 166 -17.25 27.05 -4.61
C LEU A 166 -16.87 28.09 -3.57
N LYS A 167 -17.86 28.54 -2.79
CA LYS A 167 -17.65 29.42 -1.63
C LYS A 167 -17.48 28.57 -0.38
N VAL A 168 -16.34 28.71 0.29
CA VAL A 168 -15.96 27.91 1.46
C VAL A 168 -16.48 28.54 2.74
N ASP A 169 -17.11 27.74 3.60
CA ASP A 169 -17.44 28.16 4.95
C ASP A 169 -16.23 27.97 5.87
N LYS A 170 -15.47 29.05 6.06
CA LYS A 170 -14.27 29.05 6.90
C LYS A 170 -14.55 28.80 8.38
N THR A 171 -15.80 28.91 8.85
CA THR A 171 -16.13 28.68 10.26
C THR A 171 -16.16 27.19 10.61
N THR A 172 -16.34 26.34 9.61
CA THR A 172 -16.46 24.88 9.79
C THR A 172 -15.13 24.13 9.61
N LEU A 173 -14.10 24.80 9.08
CA LEU A 173 -12.79 24.22 8.78
C LEU A 173 -11.70 24.75 9.74
N PRO A 174 -10.59 24.00 9.95
CA PRO A 174 -9.48 24.48 10.76
C PRO A 174 -8.93 25.82 10.25
N ALA A 175 -8.68 26.76 11.17
CA ALA A 175 -8.22 28.10 10.84
C ALA A 175 -6.84 28.09 10.14
N GLY A 176 -6.70 28.82 9.04
CA GLY A 176 -5.39 29.16 8.45
C GLY A 176 -4.98 28.45 7.15
N ALA A 177 -5.78 27.50 6.62
CA ALA A 177 -5.40 26.77 5.40
C ALA A 177 -6.44 26.77 4.26
N ALA A 178 -7.74 26.94 4.54
CA ALA A 178 -8.76 26.83 3.49
C ALA A 178 -8.93 28.14 2.68
N PRO A 179 -8.99 28.07 1.33
CA PRO A 179 -9.31 29.23 0.49
C PRO A 179 -10.70 29.79 0.83
N GLY A 180 -10.98 31.05 0.50
CA GLY A 180 -12.35 31.59 0.64
C GLY A 180 -13.26 31.17 -0.50
N VAL A 181 -12.71 31.09 -1.70
CA VAL A 181 -13.37 30.65 -2.92
C VAL A 181 -12.35 29.86 -3.73
N PHE A 182 -12.79 28.82 -4.43
CA PHE A 182 -11.96 28.10 -5.39
C PHE A 182 -12.84 27.39 -6.43
N LYS A 183 -12.25 27.04 -7.57
CA LYS A 183 -12.91 26.28 -8.63
C LYS A 183 -12.61 24.79 -8.53
N SER A 184 -13.67 23.99 -8.58
CA SER A 184 -13.63 22.53 -8.55
C SER A 184 -14.14 21.95 -9.87
N TYR A 185 -13.54 20.84 -10.32
CA TYR A 185 -14.05 20.13 -11.48
C TYR A 185 -15.44 19.61 -11.15
N TYR A 186 -16.38 19.85 -12.05
CA TYR A 186 -17.75 19.38 -11.92
C TYR A 186 -18.10 18.61 -13.19
N ASN A 187 -18.63 17.40 -13.03
CA ASN A 187 -19.29 16.66 -14.09
C ASN A 187 -20.34 15.71 -13.46
N GLY A 188 -21.62 16.05 -13.59
CA GLY A 188 -22.74 15.23 -13.05
C GLY A 188 -22.96 15.31 -11.52
N GLY A 189 -22.28 16.23 -10.83
CA GLY A 189 -22.40 16.40 -9.38
C GLY A 189 -23.78 16.89 -8.91
N GLY A 190 -24.10 16.64 -7.65
CA GLY A 190 -25.38 17.04 -7.04
C GLY A 190 -25.23 18.16 -6.00
N VAL A 191 -26.36 18.73 -5.60
CA VAL A 191 -26.51 19.59 -4.42
C VAL A 191 -27.13 18.79 -3.28
N PHE A 192 -26.70 19.05 -2.05
CA PHE A 192 -27.30 18.46 -0.85
C PHE A 192 -28.50 19.31 -0.40
N VAL A 193 -29.70 18.83 -0.73
CA VAL A 193 -30.96 19.59 -0.60
C VAL A 193 -31.28 19.82 0.87
N ASP A 194 -31.60 21.06 1.23
CA ASP A 194 -31.97 21.48 2.59
C ASP A 194 -30.89 21.25 3.66
N ALA A 195 -29.60 21.25 3.29
CA ALA A 195 -28.50 21.02 4.22
C ALA A 195 -28.56 21.86 5.52
N PRO A 196 -28.94 23.16 5.52
CA PRO A 196 -29.10 23.96 6.74
C PRO A 196 -30.10 23.37 7.74
N LYS A 197 -31.19 22.72 7.27
CA LYS A 197 -32.22 22.11 8.13
C LYS A 197 -31.70 20.92 8.93
N TYR A 198 -30.59 20.31 8.49
CA TYR A 198 -30.00 19.14 9.14
C TYR A 198 -28.85 19.48 10.08
N LYS A 199 -28.64 20.76 10.41
CA LYS A 199 -27.58 21.20 11.33
C LYS A 199 -27.65 20.52 12.70
N GLU A 200 -28.85 20.38 13.25
CA GLU A 200 -29.09 19.69 14.54
C GLU A 200 -28.83 18.17 14.46
N GLN A 201 -28.87 17.59 13.26
CA GLN A 201 -28.50 16.19 13.01
C GLN A 201 -26.99 16.03 12.74
N GLY A 202 -26.18 17.07 12.95
CA GLY A 202 -24.73 17.03 12.80
C GLY A 202 -24.24 17.23 11.36
N VAL A 203 -25.05 17.85 10.49
CA VAL A 203 -24.62 18.27 9.15
C VAL A 203 -24.00 19.66 9.21
N GLU A 204 -22.80 19.79 8.65
CA GLU A 204 -22.10 21.07 8.45
C GLU A 204 -21.81 21.28 6.97
N ILE A 205 -22.06 22.48 6.47
CA ILE A 205 -21.79 22.86 5.08
C ILE A 205 -20.34 23.35 5.01
N LEU A 206 -19.49 22.69 4.22
CA LEU A 206 -18.09 23.08 4.05
C LEU A 206 -17.89 24.02 2.86
N ALA A 207 -18.65 23.81 1.79
CA ALA A 207 -18.66 24.68 0.63
C ALA A 207 -20.02 24.65 -0.08
N SER A 208 -20.38 25.78 -0.69
CA SER A 208 -21.61 25.95 -1.49
C SER A 208 -21.29 26.38 -2.91
N TYR A 209 -22.13 25.99 -3.88
CA TYR A 209 -22.03 26.48 -5.25
C TYR A 209 -22.27 28.00 -5.27
N ALA A 210 -21.40 28.73 -5.98
CA ALA A 210 -21.55 30.18 -6.17
C ALA A 210 -22.58 30.52 -7.25
N ASP A 211 -22.68 29.65 -8.27
CA ASP A 211 -23.52 29.84 -9.45
C ASP A 211 -24.96 29.33 -9.23
N PRO A 212 -25.95 29.90 -9.95
CA PRO A 212 -27.33 29.40 -9.93
C PRO A 212 -27.45 27.95 -10.38
N LEU A 213 -28.24 27.16 -9.65
CA LEU A 213 -28.47 25.74 -9.92
C LEU A 213 -29.73 25.53 -10.76
N VAL A 214 -29.76 24.47 -11.57
CA VAL A 214 -30.95 24.11 -12.39
C VAL A 214 -31.93 23.19 -11.68
N VAL A 215 -31.53 22.67 -10.52
CA VAL A 215 -32.37 21.87 -9.63
C VAL A 215 -32.71 22.68 -8.40
N ASP A 216 -33.87 22.41 -7.81
CA ASP A 216 -34.26 22.98 -6.52
C ASP A 216 -33.32 22.45 -5.43
N ALA A 217 -32.59 23.36 -4.78
CA ALA A 217 -31.66 23.03 -3.70
C ALA A 217 -32.31 23.12 -2.31
N GLY A 218 -33.55 23.60 -2.22
CA GLY A 218 -34.17 23.96 -0.94
C GLY A 218 -33.44 25.13 -0.29
N GLU A 219 -33.17 25.03 1.02
CA GLU A 219 -32.41 26.04 1.73
C GLU A 219 -30.90 25.94 1.45
N GLY A 220 -30.34 26.96 0.79
CA GLY A 220 -28.92 27.05 0.47
C GLY A 220 -28.51 26.25 -0.78
N ALA A 221 -27.21 26.27 -1.11
CA ALA A 221 -26.65 25.64 -2.30
C ALA A 221 -25.47 24.72 -1.95
N ALA A 222 -25.65 23.86 -0.94
CA ALA A 222 -24.56 23.06 -0.37
C ALA A 222 -23.96 22.08 -1.38
N ALA A 223 -22.69 22.30 -1.74
CA ALA A 223 -21.93 21.48 -2.67
C ALA A 223 -21.11 20.40 -1.96
N ILE A 224 -20.67 20.68 -0.72
CA ILE A 224 -19.84 19.78 0.08
C ILE A 224 -20.33 19.85 1.53
N VAL A 225 -20.62 18.68 2.10
CA VAL A 225 -21.13 18.55 3.47
C VAL A 225 -20.30 17.58 4.30
N TYR A 226 -20.11 17.92 5.58
CA TYR A 226 -19.65 17.02 6.62
C TYR A 226 -20.87 16.54 7.40
N CYS A 227 -20.97 15.23 7.66
CA CYS A 227 -22.04 14.63 8.45
C CYS A 227 -21.43 13.88 9.62
N LYS A 228 -21.82 14.22 10.85
CA LYS A 228 -21.46 13.43 12.04
C LYS A 228 -22.28 12.14 12.07
N VAL A 229 -21.62 10.99 12.20
CA VAL A 229 -22.29 9.67 12.17
C VAL A 229 -21.78 8.81 13.31
N GLY A 230 -22.56 8.67 14.38
CA GLY A 230 -22.14 7.98 15.60
C GLY A 230 -20.82 8.55 16.12
N GLN A 231 -19.81 7.70 16.30
CA GLN A 231 -18.47 8.13 16.69
C GLN A 231 -17.62 8.64 15.52
N GLY A 232 -17.97 8.29 14.27
CA GLY A 232 -17.24 8.65 13.06
C GLY A 232 -17.83 9.86 12.33
N ALA A 233 -17.60 9.92 11.02
CA ALA A 233 -18.07 11.00 10.16
C ALA A 233 -18.08 10.62 8.67
N ALA A 234 -18.87 11.34 7.88
CA ALA A 234 -18.88 11.26 6.42
C ALA A 234 -18.62 12.63 5.79
N LEU A 235 -17.77 12.68 4.76
CA LEU A 235 -17.56 13.84 3.89
C LEU A 235 -18.16 13.51 2.52
N LEU A 236 -19.15 14.27 2.08
CA LEU A 236 -19.83 14.06 0.81
C LEU A 236 -19.65 15.28 -0.09
N THR A 237 -19.28 15.06 -1.35
CA THR A 237 -19.11 16.13 -2.33
C THR A 237 -20.00 15.89 -3.55
N GLY A 238 -20.60 16.96 -4.06
CA GLY A 238 -21.16 17.03 -5.39
C GLY A 238 -20.09 17.12 -6.49
N PRO A 239 -19.19 18.12 -6.43
CA PRO A 239 -18.10 18.27 -7.40
C PRO A 239 -16.89 17.38 -7.03
N HIS A 240 -15.84 17.45 -7.84
CA HIS A 240 -14.63 16.66 -7.75
C HIS A 240 -13.42 17.50 -7.31
N PRO A 241 -13.29 17.84 -6.02
CA PRO A 241 -12.12 18.56 -5.54
C PRO A 241 -10.83 17.72 -5.67
N GLU A 242 -10.94 16.39 -5.71
CA GLU A 242 -9.83 15.44 -5.81
C GLU A 242 -9.17 15.36 -7.18
N PHE A 243 -9.78 15.96 -8.22
CA PHE A 243 -9.18 15.99 -9.55
C PHE A 243 -8.06 17.04 -9.61
N VAL A 244 -6.92 16.61 -10.15
CA VAL A 244 -5.68 17.39 -10.23
C VAL A 244 -5.50 17.85 -11.66
N PHE A 245 -5.26 19.17 -11.84
CA PHE A 245 -5.05 19.78 -13.13
C PHE A 245 -3.72 20.58 -13.24
N LEU A 246 -2.74 20.09 -14.02
CA LEU A 246 -1.51 20.80 -14.42
C LEU A 246 -1.66 21.57 -15.74
N GLY A 247 -1.36 22.86 -15.70
CA GLY A 247 -1.53 23.76 -16.86
C GLY A 247 -0.26 23.97 -17.69
N LYS A 248 -0.05 23.17 -18.74
CA LYS A 248 0.72 23.57 -19.94
C LYS A 248 0.17 22.91 -21.22
N PRO A 249 -0.10 23.65 -22.31
CA PRO A 249 -0.40 23.08 -23.62
C PRO A 249 0.91 22.74 -24.36
N ALA A 250 0.99 21.62 -25.09
CA ALA A 250 2.18 21.28 -25.88
C ALA A 250 1.86 20.71 -27.27
N ASP A 251 2.36 21.42 -28.28
CA ASP A 251 2.46 21.01 -29.68
C ASP A 251 3.72 20.15 -29.89
N ASP A 252 3.62 18.82 -29.82
CA ASP A 252 4.41 17.88 -30.64
C ASP A 252 3.93 16.43 -30.48
N TRP A 253 3.92 15.68 -31.58
CA TRP A 253 3.44 14.30 -31.69
C TRP A 253 4.61 13.36 -31.97
N SER A 254 5.21 12.79 -30.93
CA SER A 254 5.82 11.45 -30.98
C SER A 254 6.37 11.04 -29.61
N LEU A 255 6.14 9.77 -29.26
CA LEU A 255 6.64 9.02 -28.10
C LEU A 255 5.84 9.19 -26.77
N THR A 256 5.09 8.13 -26.45
CA THR A 256 4.56 7.74 -25.12
C THR A 256 3.68 8.76 -24.38
N LYS A 257 2.47 9.05 -24.90
CA LYS A 257 1.41 9.79 -24.18
C LYS A 257 0.89 9.01 -22.95
N PRO A 258 0.95 9.56 -21.72
CA PRO A 258 0.06 9.18 -20.64
C PRO A 258 -1.07 10.22 -20.54
N ARG A 259 -2.31 9.74 -20.66
CA ARG A 259 -3.58 10.46 -20.74
C ARG A 259 -3.98 11.31 -19.50
N PHE A 260 -3.04 11.74 -18.65
CA PHE A 260 -3.35 12.32 -17.33
C PHE A 260 -2.53 13.56 -16.94
N ALA A 261 -1.93 14.25 -17.90
CA ALA A 261 -1.77 15.71 -17.76
C ALA A 261 -3.09 16.33 -18.25
N PRO A 262 -3.62 17.40 -17.68
CA PRO A 262 -4.77 18.10 -18.28
C PRO A 262 -4.48 18.78 -19.60
N ALA A 263 -3.20 18.92 -19.94
CA ALA A 263 -2.75 19.12 -21.31
C ALA A 263 -3.28 18.05 -22.29
N ASN A 264 -3.64 16.86 -21.77
CA ASN A 264 -4.07 15.67 -22.49
C ASN A 264 -5.54 15.28 -22.24
N LEU A 265 -6.33 16.14 -21.58
CA LEU A 265 -7.72 16.22 -22.01
C LEU A 265 -7.62 16.86 -23.39
N GLU A 266 -7.78 16.05 -24.44
CA GLU A 266 -7.93 16.61 -25.78
C GLU A 266 -8.96 17.74 -25.67
N SER A 267 -8.72 18.89 -26.31
CA SER A 267 -9.89 19.63 -26.78
C SER A 267 -10.62 18.60 -27.63
N LYS A 268 -11.62 17.93 -27.07
CA LYS A 268 -12.55 17.16 -27.88
C LYS A 268 -13.13 18.26 -28.77
N PRO A 269 -12.77 18.34 -30.06
CA PRO A 269 -13.29 19.41 -30.92
C PRO A 269 -14.83 19.40 -30.89
N ASP A 270 -15.37 18.22 -30.54
CA ASP A 270 -16.76 17.85 -30.31
C ASP A 270 -17.39 18.38 -28.99
N VAL A 271 -16.60 18.97 -28.07
CA VAL A 271 -17.06 19.57 -26.79
C VAL A 271 -16.53 21.02 -26.66
N PRO A 272 -17.28 22.02 -27.14
CA PRO A 272 -16.90 23.42 -27.08
C PRO A 272 -16.61 23.91 -25.66
N GLY A 273 -15.53 24.68 -25.47
CA GLY A 273 -15.21 25.38 -24.21
C GLY A 273 -14.50 24.57 -23.12
N PHE A 274 -14.21 23.29 -23.34
CA PHE A 274 -13.59 22.43 -22.32
C PHE A 274 -12.12 22.78 -22.02
N ALA A 275 -11.38 23.34 -22.98
CA ALA A 275 -10.02 23.84 -22.77
C ALA A 275 -9.97 24.96 -21.71
N ASP A 276 -10.96 25.84 -21.70
CA ASP A 276 -11.07 26.93 -20.73
C ASP A 276 -11.36 26.40 -19.33
N VAL A 277 -12.16 25.34 -19.21
CA VAL A 277 -12.42 24.63 -17.95
C VAL A 277 -11.12 24.10 -17.36
N ILE A 278 -10.29 23.44 -18.16
CA ILE A 278 -9.00 22.90 -17.73
C ILE A 278 -8.08 24.01 -17.22
N LYS A 279 -7.96 25.10 -17.99
CA LYS A 279 -7.13 26.25 -17.61
C LYS A 279 -7.58 26.85 -16.28
N ALA A 280 -8.88 27.10 -16.13
CA ALA A 280 -9.44 27.65 -14.89
C ALA A 280 -9.20 26.72 -13.69
N LEU A 281 -9.24 25.40 -13.89
CA LEU A 281 -8.94 24.43 -12.85
C LEU A 281 -7.45 24.42 -12.51
N ALA A 282 -6.56 24.47 -13.49
CA ALA A 282 -5.12 24.49 -13.24
C ALA A 282 -4.68 25.72 -12.44
N GLU A 283 -5.28 26.88 -12.68
CA GLU A 283 -5.04 28.12 -11.93
C GLU A 283 -5.43 27.99 -10.44
N ASP A 284 -6.40 27.13 -10.11
CA ASP A 284 -6.93 26.93 -8.75
C ASP A 284 -6.46 25.63 -8.07
N GLU A 285 -5.47 24.93 -8.63
CA GLU A 285 -4.95 23.66 -8.11
C GLU A 285 -4.49 23.78 -6.66
N LYS A 286 -3.73 24.83 -6.33
CA LYS A 286 -3.25 25.05 -4.95
C LYS A 286 -4.40 25.21 -3.97
N HIS A 287 -5.39 26.05 -4.32
CA HIS A 287 -6.56 26.28 -3.48
C HIS A 287 -7.40 25.01 -3.29
N ARG A 288 -7.59 24.21 -4.35
CA ARG A 288 -8.23 22.88 -4.23
C ARG A 288 -7.48 21.96 -3.27
N MET A 289 -6.16 21.83 -3.43
CA MET A 289 -5.35 20.98 -2.58
C MET A 289 -5.42 21.43 -1.12
N ASP A 290 -5.31 22.73 -0.85
CA ASP A 290 -5.40 23.27 0.50
C ASP A 290 -6.80 23.09 1.12
N PHE A 291 -7.87 23.19 0.32
CA PHE A 291 -9.23 22.84 0.75
C PHE A 291 -9.38 21.35 1.11
N ILE A 292 -8.83 20.43 0.30
CA ILE A 292 -8.87 19.00 0.61
C ILE A 292 -8.08 18.70 1.88
N LYS A 293 -6.88 19.28 2.04
CA LYS A 293 -6.09 19.15 3.28
C LYS A 293 -6.90 19.59 4.50
N ALA A 294 -7.61 20.72 4.41
CA ALA A 294 -8.49 21.19 5.49
C ALA A 294 -9.63 20.20 5.78
N CYS A 295 -10.27 19.64 4.75
CA CYS A 295 -11.32 18.63 4.92
C CYS A 295 -10.80 17.34 5.57
N LEU A 296 -9.66 16.81 5.12
CA LEU A 296 -9.01 15.62 5.69
C LEU A 296 -8.59 15.86 7.15
N THR A 297 -8.10 17.05 7.46
CA THR A 297 -7.74 17.45 8.83
C THR A 297 -8.98 17.55 9.72
N LYS A 298 -10.10 18.10 9.22
CA LYS A 298 -11.40 18.11 9.93
C LYS A 298 -11.91 16.70 10.23
N LEU A 299 -11.67 15.74 9.33
CA LEU A 299 -11.99 14.32 9.56
C LEU A 299 -11.07 13.65 10.60
N GLY A 300 -10.03 14.34 11.09
CA GLY A 300 -9.06 13.80 12.05
C GLY A 300 -7.93 12.98 11.43
N LEU A 301 -7.74 13.07 10.11
CA LEU A 301 -6.60 12.44 9.44
C LEU A 301 -5.34 13.31 9.57
N THR A 302 -4.19 12.66 9.74
CA THR A 302 -2.88 13.33 9.70
C THR A 302 -2.46 13.58 8.25
N VAL A 303 -2.44 14.84 7.86
CA VAL A 303 -2.08 15.28 6.50
C VAL A 303 -0.60 15.68 6.48
N SER A 304 0.11 15.28 5.43
CA SER A 304 1.51 15.64 5.21
C SER A 304 1.67 16.96 4.45
N GLY A 305 2.88 17.53 4.49
CA GLY A 305 3.27 18.62 3.59
C GLY A 305 3.22 18.20 2.11
N GLU A 306 3.35 19.14 1.17
CA GLU A 306 3.38 18.83 -0.26
C GLU A 306 4.54 17.88 -0.59
N GLN A 307 4.26 16.57 -0.68
CA GLN A 307 5.20 15.56 -1.15
C GLN A 307 4.77 15.07 -2.52
N ASN A 308 5.59 15.28 -3.55
CA ASN A 308 5.35 14.69 -4.86
C ASN A 308 5.33 13.16 -4.73
N VAL A 309 4.44 12.47 -5.45
CA VAL A 309 4.54 11.01 -5.58
C VAL A 309 5.84 10.73 -6.33
N PRO A 310 6.84 10.08 -5.70
CA PRO A 310 8.14 9.96 -6.33
C PRO A 310 8.08 9.04 -7.55
N SER A 311 8.79 9.43 -8.62
CA SER A 311 9.01 8.55 -9.76
C SER A 311 9.86 7.34 -9.35
N LEU A 312 9.70 6.22 -10.06
CA LEU A 312 10.57 5.06 -9.83
C LEU A 312 12.03 5.47 -10.07
N SER A 313 12.92 5.08 -9.17
CA SER A 313 14.34 5.33 -9.31
C SER A 313 14.96 4.32 -10.27
N TYR A 314 16.19 4.61 -10.69
CA TYR A 314 17.06 3.57 -11.23
C TYR A 314 17.28 2.51 -10.13
N MET A 315 17.41 1.26 -10.56
CA MET A 315 17.78 0.15 -9.71
C MET A 315 19.25 -0.17 -9.95
N HIS A 316 19.99 -0.46 -8.89
CA HIS A 316 21.40 -0.72 -8.89
C HIS A 316 21.61 -2.20 -8.58
N LEU A 317 22.06 -2.96 -9.57
CA LEU A 317 22.50 -4.33 -9.40
C LEU A 317 23.99 -4.31 -9.02
N SER A 318 24.30 -4.88 -7.86
CA SER A 318 25.65 -5.00 -7.32
C SER A 318 25.85 -6.37 -6.70
N SER A 319 27.08 -6.75 -6.41
CA SER A 319 27.44 -7.98 -5.72
C SER A 319 28.55 -7.74 -4.70
N SER A 320 28.78 -8.72 -3.81
CA SER A 320 29.83 -8.66 -2.79
C SER A 320 31.24 -8.62 -3.41
N ASP A 321 31.43 -9.34 -4.51
CA ASP A 321 32.54 -9.15 -5.44
C ASP A 321 31.94 -8.56 -6.73
N PRO A 322 32.25 -7.32 -7.14
CA PRO A 322 31.65 -6.67 -8.30
C PRO A 322 31.64 -7.53 -9.58
N ALA A 323 32.68 -8.33 -9.79
CA ALA A 323 32.81 -9.19 -10.98
C ALA A 323 31.68 -10.24 -11.09
N ASP A 324 31.08 -10.64 -9.98
CA ASP A 324 30.00 -11.65 -9.97
C ASP A 324 28.70 -11.13 -10.62
N THR A 325 28.49 -9.81 -10.68
CA THR A 325 27.31 -9.26 -11.37
C THR A 325 27.33 -9.60 -12.87
N ALA A 326 28.50 -9.70 -13.48
CA ALA A 326 28.65 -10.12 -14.87
C ALA A 326 28.15 -11.57 -15.07
N GLY A 327 28.34 -12.44 -14.08
CA GLY A 327 27.81 -13.81 -14.07
C GLY A 327 26.28 -13.86 -14.05
N VAL A 328 25.64 -12.98 -13.26
CA VAL A 328 24.18 -12.83 -13.23
C VAL A 328 23.65 -12.36 -14.59
N ILE A 329 24.25 -11.32 -15.16
CA ILE A 329 23.83 -10.78 -16.47
C ILE A 329 24.07 -11.80 -17.59
N SER A 330 25.19 -12.52 -17.57
CA SER A 330 25.47 -13.60 -18.52
C SER A 330 24.39 -14.70 -18.47
N SER A 331 23.95 -15.07 -17.27
CA SER A 331 22.87 -16.04 -17.07
C SER A 331 21.53 -15.55 -17.63
N LEU A 332 21.30 -14.24 -17.61
CA LEU A 332 20.10 -13.58 -18.16
C LEU A 332 20.18 -13.29 -19.67
N SER A 333 21.32 -13.50 -20.33
CA SER A 333 21.55 -13.13 -21.74
C SER A 333 20.50 -13.62 -22.71
N HIS A 334 19.98 -14.84 -22.52
CA HIS A 334 18.92 -15.43 -23.35
C HIS A 334 17.54 -14.77 -23.19
N LEU A 335 17.37 -13.91 -22.18
CA LEU A 335 16.16 -13.11 -21.92
C LEU A 335 16.32 -11.65 -22.37
N ILE A 336 17.55 -11.23 -22.70
CA ILE A 336 17.87 -9.85 -23.08
C ILE A 336 17.77 -9.73 -24.60
N GLU A 337 16.93 -8.81 -25.04
CA GLU A 337 16.74 -8.42 -26.43
C GLU A 337 17.37 -7.05 -26.68
N LYS A 338 17.91 -6.82 -27.88
CA LYS A 338 18.42 -5.51 -28.30
C LYS A 338 17.43 -4.83 -29.23
N ASP A 339 17.20 -3.55 -29.03
CA ASP A 339 16.39 -2.75 -29.95
C ASP A 339 17.18 -2.26 -31.17
N GLU A 340 16.53 -1.47 -32.03
CA GLU A 340 17.14 -0.88 -33.23
C GLU A 340 18.29 0.09 -32.92
N HIS A 341 18.35 0.61 -31.69
CA HIS A 341 19.39 1.52 -31.20
C HIS A 341 20.52 0.78 -30.46
N GLY A 342 20.39 -0.53 -30.27
CA GLY A 342 21.36 -1.37 -29.56
C GLY A 342 21.18 -1.39 -28.04
N ASP A 343 20.10 -0.80 -27.52
CA ASP A 343 19.77 -0.79 -26.10
C ASP A 343 19.26 -2.17 -25.65
N GLU A 344 19.69 -2.62 -24.48
CA GLU A 344 19.39 -3.95 -23.93
C GLU A 344 18.13 -3.91 -23.05
N PHE A 345 17.13 -4.71 -23.40
CA PHE A 345 15.86 -4.83 -22.69
C PHE A 345 15.57 -6.27 -22.26
N LEU A 346 15.04 -6.44 -21.06
CA LEU A 346 14.49 -7.70 -20.56
C LEU A 346 12.99 -7.52 -20.33
N LYS A 347 12.17 -8.24 -21.10
CA LYS A 347 10.72 -8.23 -20.96
C LYS A 347 10.23 -9.51 -20.27
N ASP A 348 9.56 -9.34 -19.15
CA ASP A 348 8.98 -10.43 -18.37
C ASP A 348 7.45 -10.30 -18.29
N GLU A 349 6.79 -11.16 -17.50
CA GLU A 349 5.34 -11.23 -17.37
C GLU A 349 4.73 -9.94 -16.79
N ASN A 350 5.37 -9.33 -15.79
CA ASN A 350 4.83 -8.14 -15.13
C ASN A 350 5.52 -6.83 -15.54
N ASP A 351 6.83 -6.87 -15.76
CA ASP A 351 7.66 -5.68 -15.95
C ASP A 351 8.58 -5.78 -17.18
N THR A 352 8.90 -4.61 -17.74
CA THR A 352 9.98 -4.45 -18.72
C THR A 352 11.15 -3.73 -18.05
N PHE A 353 12.35 -4.29 -18.19
CA PHE A 353 13.58 -3.73 -17.66
C PHE A 353 14.51 -3.28 -18.79
N GLN A 354 15.12 -2.11 -18.65
CA GLN A 354 16.23 -1.67 -19.49
C GLN A 354 17.53 -1.89 -18.71
N ILE A 355 18.47 -2.63 -19.30
CA ILE A 355 19.77 -2.95 -18.69
C ILE A 355 20.79 -1.90 -19.15
N LEU A 356 21.48 -1.28 -18.20
CA LEU A 356 22.44 -0.21 -18.42
C LEU A 356 23.80 -0.59 -17.83
N LYS A 357 24.87 -0.41 -18.60
CA LYS A 357 26.26 -0.60 -18.16
C LYS A 357 26.99 0.74 -18.01
N PRO A 358 27.63 1.04 -16.86
CA PRO A 358 28.34 2.29 -16.61
C PRO A 358 29.45 2.58 -17.63
N SER A 359 30.16 1.54 -18.09
CA SER A 359 31.28 1.64 -19.04
C SER A 359 30.88 2.07 -20.45
N VAL A 360 29.57 2.07 -20.78
CA VAL A 360 29.02 2.49 -22.08
C VAL A 360 28.45 3.93 -22.02
N TRP A 361 28.51 4.59 -20.86
CA TRP A 361 27.90 5.91 -20.68
C TRP A 361 28.72 7.02 -21.36
N LYS A 362 28.08 7.74 -22.29
CA LYS A 362 28.55 9.07 -22.70
C LYS A 362 28.46 9.98 -21.47
N MET A 363 29.47 10.84 -21.26
CA MET A 363 29.57 11.78 -20.12
C MET A 363 28.30 12.60 -19.82
N VAL A 364 27.41 12.76 -20.80
CA VAL A 364 26.14 13.47 -20.70
C VAL A 364 25.10 12.69 -19.87
N ASP A 365 25.07 11.36 -19.94
CA ASP A 365 24.07 10.52 -19.25
C ASP A 365 24.39 10.33 -17.77
N LEU A 366 25.68 10.29 -17.42
CA LEU A 366 26.17 10.23 -16.04
C LEU A 366 25.78 11.52 -15.27
N THR A 367 25.78 12.66 -15.94
CA THR A 367 25.41 13.97 -15.35
C THR A 367 23.90 14.06 -15.11
N LYS A 368 23.07 13.47 -15.99
CA LYS A 368 21.61 13.34 -15.78
C LYS A 368 21.25 12.33 -14.68
N ALA A 369 22.03 11.26 -14.49
CA ALA A 369 21.78 10.23 -13.49
C ALA A 369 22.28 10.58 -12.07
N LEU A 370 23.29 11.47 -11.94
CA LEU A 370 23.95 11.81 -10.66
C LEU A 370 23.52 13.16 -10.04
N SER A 371 22.67 13.93 -10.72
CA SER A 371 22.23 15.26 -10.27
C SER A 371 20.85 15.17 -9.59
N ALA A 372 20.85 14.76 -8.33
CA ALA A 372 19.72 14.96 -7.42
C ALA A 372 19.98 16.19 -6.54
N GLU A 373 20.02 17.38 -7.13
CA GLU A 373 19.72 18.67 -6.49
C GLU A 373 19.34 19.71 -7.56
N PRO A 374 18.50 20.70 -7.24
CA PRO A 374 17.66 21.38 -8.21
C PRO A 374 18.38 22.62 -8.74
N GLU A 375 18.85 22.64 -9.99
CA GLU A 375 19.07 23.96 -10.61
C GLU A 375 19.21 23.99 -12.13
N SER A 376 18.64 25.07 -12.67
CA SER A 376 18.90 25.73 -13.95
C SER A 376 18.77 24.94 -15.26
N LYS A 377 17.68 25.29 -15.93
CA LYS A 377 17.34 25.18 -17.35
C LYS A 377 18.55 25.12 -18.31
N GLU A 378 18.34 24.28 -19.33
CA GLU A 378 19.00 24.17 -20.66
C GLU A 378 20.05 23.06 -20.79
N ASN A 379 20.07 22.17 -21.79
CA ASN A 379 19.20 21.94 -22.94
C ASN A 379 19.51 20.53 -23.51
N ALA A 380 18.69 19.54 -23.15
CA ALA A 380 18.50 18.30 -23.94
C ALA A 380 17.29 17.56 -23.34
N ASP A 381 16.14 18.25 -23.26
CA ASP A 381 14.76 17.74 -23.12
C ASP A 381 13.82 18.95 -23.01
N GLN A 382 14.07 20.00 -23.83
CA GLN A 382 13.09 21.06 -24.06
C GLN A 382 12.02 20.55 -25.02
N LYS A 383 11.13 19.71 -24.51
CA LYS A 383 9.71 19.68 -24.87
C LYS A 383 8.95 18.86 -23.82
N ASP A 384 8.06 19.56 -23.15
CA ASP A 384 7.00 19.06 -22.28
C ASP A 384 7.32 18.81 -20.78
N GLY A 385 7.16 19.88 -20.00
CA GLY A 385 7.25 19.85 -18.54
C GLY A 385 5.94 19.44 -17.89
N SER A 386 5.91 18.27 -17.24
CA SER A 386 4.83 17.86 -16.32
C SER A 386 5.30 16.68 -15.44
N SER A 387 5.67 16.94 -14.18
CA SER A 387 6.05 15.92 -13.19
C SER A 387 4.87 15.21 -12.49
N ASP A 388 3.62 15.59 -12.78
CA ASP A 388 2.44 15.16 -12.01
C ASP A 388 1.56 14.17 -12.81
N ARG A 389 2.16 13.04 -13.23
CA ARG A 389 1.45 11.96 -13.94
C ARG A 389 1.08 10.83 -12.97
N ILE A 390 -0.14 10.31 -13.05
CA ILE A 390 -0.53 9.06 -12.36
C ILE A 390 0.08 7.89 -13.10
N VAL A 391 1.11 7.30 -12.52
CA VAL A 391 1.95 6.28 -13.15
C VAL A 391 1.34 4.89 -12.98
N ASP A 392 0.98 4.20 -14.06
CA ASP A 392 0.89 2.74 -14.03
C ASP A 392 2.30 2.18 -14.03
N TYR A 393 2.77 1.83 -12.83
CA TYR A 393 4.14 1.39 -12.65
C TYR A 393 4.51 0.11 -13.39
N ASN A 394 3.54 -0.71 -13.87
CA ASN A 394 3.86 -1.89 -14.68
C ASN A 394 4.20 -1.51 -16.14
N THR A 395 3.63 -0.40 -16.64
CA THR A 395 3.96 0.14 -17.97
C THR A 395 5.26 0.94 -18.00
N VAL A 396 5.77 1.32 -16.82
CA VAL A 396 7.05 2.01 -16.72
C VAL A 396 8.17 1.00 -16.91
N THR A 397 8.96 1.23 -17.96
CA THR A 397 10.26 0.58 -18.15
C THR A 397 11.17 0.91 -16.98
N LYS A 398 11.55 -0.13 -16.23
CA LYS A 398 12.41 0.01 -15.06
C LYS A 398 13.86 -0.08 -15.49
N LYS A 399 14.71 0.81 -15.00
CA LYS A 399 16.11 0.86 -15.43
C LYS A 399 16.99 0.16 -14.40
N ILE A 400 17.81 -0.79 -14.83
CA ILE A 400 18.80 -1.49 -13.99
C ILE A 400 20.19 -1.05 -14.44
N ILE A 401 20.93 -0.43 -13.53
CA ILE A 401 22.36 -0.15 -13.69
C ILE A 401 23.13 -1.32 -13.10
N VAL A 402 23.94 -1.98 -13.93
CA VAL A 402 24.80 -3.10 -13.53
C VAL A 402 26.15 -2.56 -13.09
N HIS A 403 26.59 -2.89 -11.88
CA HIS A 403 27.91 -2.47 -11.38
C HIS A 403 28.83 -3.68 -11.34
N ASP A 404 29.61 -3.86 -12.42
CA ASP A 404 30.50 -5.01 -12.67
C ASP A 404 31.98 -4.77 -12.34
N ASP A 405 32.39 -3.52 -12.20
CA ASP A 405 33.77 -3.15 -11.83
C ASP A 405 33.90 -2.64 -10.38
N ASP A 406 32.84 -2.00 -9.85
CA ASP A 406 32.85 -1.29 -8.56
C ASP A 406 31.51 -1.43 -7.83
N HIS A 407 31.40 -0.90 -6.60
CA HIS A 407 30.10 -0.72 -5.93
C HIS A 407 29.45 0.64 -6.26
N PRO A 408 28.10 0.74 -6.20
CA PRO A 408 27.41 2.02 -6.31
C PRO A 408 27.95 3.05 -5.30
N GLN A 409 28.28 4.24 -5.81
CA GLN A 409 28.78 5.32 -4.97
C GLN A 409 27.67 5.89 -4.08
N PRO A 410 27.97 6.36 -2.85
CA PRO A 410 26.96 6.93 -1.95
C PRO A 410 26.16 8.09 -2.56
N ARG A 411 26.74 8.83 -3.51
CA ARG A 411 26.04 9.91 -4.23
C ARG A 411 24.89 9.39 -5.11
N SER A 412 25.04 8.22 -5.73
CA SER A 412 23.97 7.63 -6.56
C SER A 412 22.96 6.84 -5.74
N THR A 413 23.31 6.50 -4.50
CA THR A 413 22.49 5.70 -3.57
C THR A 413 22.48 6.35 -2.17
N PRO A 414 22.00 7.59 -2.02
CA PRO A 414 22.19 8.39 -0.80
C PRO A 414 21.50 7.81 0.45
N TYR A 415 20.51 6.94 0.27
CA TYR A 415 19.75 6.32 1.34
C TYR A 415 20.16 4.87 1.64
N PHE A 416 21.13 4.32 0.90
CA PHE A 416 21.64 2.96 1.14
C PHE A 416 23.10 2.83 0.70
N ASN A 417 24.02 2.65 1.64
CA ASN A 417 25.45 2.52 1.34
C ASN A 417 25.85 1.07 1.06
N HIS A 418 26.08 0.74 -0.22
CA HIS A 418 26.45 -0.61 -0.65
C HIS A 418 27.77 -1.10 -0.02
N SER A 419 28.80 -0.25 0.05
CA SER A 419 30.08 -0.62 0.67
C SER A 419 29.94 -0.92 2.17
N ALA A 420 29.11 -0.16 2.88
CA ALA A 420 28.78 -0.44 4.28
C ALA A 420 28.01 -1.76 4.43
N PHE A 421 27.05 -2.03 3.55
CA PHE A 421 26.32 -3.30 3.53
C PHE A 421 27.26 -4.49 3.36
N TYR A 422 28.07 -4.52 2.29
CA TYR A 422 28.96 -5.65 2.01
C TYR A 422 30.07 -5.80 3.05
N SER A 423 30.60 -4.71 3.59
CA SER A 423 31.58 -4.78 4.68
C SER A 423 31.00 -5.43 5.94
N ASN A 424 29.77 -5.08 6.31
CA ASN A 424 29.08 -5.72 7.43
C ASN A 424 28.69 -7.17 7.11
N LEU A 425 28.27 -7.45 5.87
CA LEU A 425 27.95 -8.80 5.41
C LEU A 425 29.16 -9.73 5.58
N HIS A 426 30.31 -9.33 5.03
CA HIS A 426 31.56 -10.09 5.13
C HIS A 426 31.98 -10.31 6.60
N ASN A 427 31.86 -9.27 7.43
CA ASN A 427 32.17 -9.39 8.86
C ASN A 427 31.30 -10.46 9.54
N TYR A 428 29.98 -10.43 9.34
CA TYR A 428 29.10 -11.43 9.95
C TYR A 428 29.26 -12.84 9.38
N GLN A 429 29.54 -12.97 8.07
CA GLN A 429 29.81 -14.25 7.43
C GLN A 429 31.12 -14.86 7.97
N SER A 430 32.15 -14.05 8.21
CA SER A 430 33.41 -14.53 8.81
C SER A 430 33.23 -15.15 10.20
N GLN A 431 32.17 -14.76 10.91
CA GLN A 431 31.80 -15.26 12.24
C GLN A 431 30.78 -16.41 12.18
N THR A 432 30.19 -16.69 11.02
CA THR A 432 29.06 -17.62 10.84
C THR A 432 29.35 -18.55 9.65
N PRO A 433 30.06 -19.68 9.87
CA PRO A 433 30.53 -20.54 8.77
C PRO A 433 29.43 -21.08 7.84
N GLY A 434 28.18 -21.19 8.33
CA GLY A 434 27.04 -21.63 7.53
C GLY A 434 26.43 -20.59 6.59
N ALA A 435 26.84 -19.31 6.69
CA ALA A 435 26.27 -18.20 5.94
C ALA A 435 27.19 -17.73 4.81
N VAL A 436 26.92 -18.15 3.58
CA VAL A 436 27.77 -17.85 2.40
C VAL A 436 27.01 -17.38 1.16
N ASN A 437 25.69 -17.55 1.11
CA ASN A 437 24.87 -17.33 -0.07
C ASN A 437 24.02 -16.04 0.00
N PHE A 438 23.42 -15.72 1.16
CA PHE A 438 22.38 -14.69 1.21
C PHE A 438 22.98 -13.29 1.20
N GLY A 439 22.46 -12.44 0.31
CA GLY A 439 22.91 -11.05 0.18
C GLY A 439 24.17 -10.88 -0.68
N ALA A 440 24.73 -11.96 -1.24
CA ALA A 440 25.90 -11.88 -2.13
C ALA A 440 25.63 -11.04 -3.39
N HIS A 441 24.37 -10.96 -3.83
CA HIS A 441 23.91 -10.06 -4.89
C HIS A 441 22.75 -9.22 -4.39
N LEU A 442 22.81 -7.93 -4.67
CA LEU A 442 21.83 -6.95 -4.22
C LEU A 442 21.30 -6.13 -5.39
N LEU A 443 19.97 -6.11 -5.54
CA LEU A 443 19.24 -5.15 -6.36
C LEU A 443 18.64 -4.08 -5.45
N TYR A 444 19.19 -2.87 -5.48
CA TYR A 444 18.69 -1.75 -4.68
C TYR A 444 18.00 -0.71 -5.57
N GLY A 445 16.84 -0.21 -5.15
CA GLY A 445 16.26 1.01 -5.73
C GLY A 445 15.76 1.93 -4.63
N GLU A 446 15.99 3.24 -4.77
CA GLU A 446 15.46 4.21 -3.82
C GLU A 446 13.92 4.18 -3.79
N VAL A 447 13.29 4.17 -4.97
CA VAL A 447 11.84 4.14 -5.12
C VAL A 447 11.47 3.04 -6.10
N VAL A 448 10.86 1.97 -5.59
CA VAL A 448 10.43 0.81 -6.39
C VAL A 448 8.94 0.53 -6.19
N THR A 449 8.35 -0.32 -7.03
CA THR A 449 6.97 -0.81 -6.82
C THR A 449 6.86 -1.64 -5.55
N SER A 450 7.44 -2.85 -5.58
CA SER A 450 7.62 -3.73 -4.42
C SER A 450 8.79 -4.66 -4.72
N THR A 451 9.71 -4.80 -3.76
CA THR A 451 10.83 -5.75 -3.82
C THR A 451 10.34 -7.18 -4.05
N ASN A 452 9.21 -7.57 -3.44
CA ASN A 452 8.62 -8.89 -3.64
C ASN A 452 8.06 -9.03 -5.06
N THR A 453 7.21 -8.09 -5.52
CA THR A 453 6.64 -8.14 -6.88
C THR A 453 7.72 -8.14 -7.97
N LEU A 454 8.78 -7.33 -7.81
CA LEU A 454 9.90 -7.28 -8.75
C LEU A 454 10.54 -8.66 -8.97
N LEU A 455 10.53 -9.53 -7.96
CA LEU A 455 11.06 -10.89 -8.05
C LEU A 455 9.96 -11.91 -8.40
N GLU A 456 8.86 -11.96 -7.64
CA GLU A 456 7.80 -12.98 -7.73
C GLU A 456 7.01 -12.92 -9.04
N LYS A 457 6.68 -11.73 -9.55
CA LYS A 457 5.85 -11.58 -10.75
C LYS A 457 6.64 -11.55 -12.05
N ASN A 458 7.95 -11.64 -11.99
CA ASN A 458 8.83 -11.70 -13.16
C ASN A 458 9.45 -13.11 -13.22
N THR A 459 8.64 -14.08 -13.63
CA THR A 459 8.98 -15.50 -13.46
C THR A 459 10.15 -15.94 -14.33
N ARG A 460 10.38 -15.30 -15.49
CA ARG A 460 11.53 -15.60 -16.36
C ARG A 460 12.82 -15.18 -15.67
N LEU A 461 12.86 -13.97 -15.11
CA LEU A 461 13.95 -13.45 -14.29
C LEU A 461 14.18 -14.36 -13.06
N LEU A 462 13.14 -14.59 -12.27
CA LEU A 462 13.21 -15.35 -11.02
C LEU A 462 13.84 -16.74 -11.19
N ARG A 463 13.53 -17.42 -12.30
CA ARG A 463 14.07 -18.76 -12.61
C ARG A 463 15.58 -18.78 -12.84
N VAL A 464 16.20 -17.63 -13.10
CA VAL A 464 17.64 -17.51 -13.38
C VAL A 464 18.40 -16.98 -12.16
N LEU A 465 17.76 -16.16 -11.31
CA LEU A 465 18.43 -15.55 -10.16
C LEU A 465 18.99 -16.59 -9.17
N PRO A 466 20.21 -16.40 -8.63
CA PRO A 466 20.83 -17.38 -7.75
C PRO A 466 20.20 -17.41 -6.34
N GLN A 467 20.51 -18.46 -5.58
CA GLN A 467 20.19 -18.55 -4.16
C GLN A 467 20.68 -17.30 -3.43
N GLY A 468 19.85 -16.72 -2.57
CA GLY A 468 20.25 -15.59 -1.74
C GLY A 468 20.26 -14.23 -2.44
N PHE A 469 19.94 -14.17 -3.74
CA PHE A 469 19.73 -12.90 -4.45
C PHE A 469 18.69 -12.06 -3.71
N THR A 470 19.05 -10.83 -3.35
CA THR A 470 18.21 -9.98 -2.50
C THR A 470 17.88 -8.67 -3.21
N ALA A 471 16.61 -8.27 -3.20
CA ALA A 471 16.17 -6.95 -3.61
C ALA A 471 15.83 -6.12 -2.37
N THR A 472 16.29 -4.87 -2.28
CA THR A 472 15.99 -3.94 -1.17
C THR A 472 15.60 -2.56 -1.69
N ALA A 473 14.88 -1.78 -0.90
CA ALA A 473 14.46 -0.44 -1.30
C ALA A 473 14.26 0.54 -0.14
N THR A 474 14.39 1.83 -0.43
CA THR A 474 14.11 2.90 0.54
C THR A 474 12.61 3.15 0.68
N VAL A 475 11.88 3.16 -0.44
CA VAL A 475 10.42 3.33 -0.51
C VAL A 475 9.81 2.34 -1.49
N GLN A 476 8.70 1.72 -1.10
CA GLN A 476 7.84 0.94 -1.98
C GLN A 476 6.53 1.67 -2.22
N VAL A 477 6.23 2.01 -3.48
CA VAL A 477 4.97 2.69 -3.85
C VAL A 477 3.78 1.73 -3.96
N ALA A 478 4.04 0.42 -3.96
CA ALA A 478 3.04 -0.65 -4.07
C ALA A 478 3.42 -1.86 -3.20
N GLY A 479 3.87 -1.64 -1.96
CA GLY A 479 4.28 -2.69 -1.02
C GLY A 479 3.16 -3.69 -0.72
N ARG A 480 3.48 -4.98 -0.69
CA ARG A 480 2.50 -6.07 -0.49
C ARG A 480 2.58 -6.68 0.89
N GLY A 481 1.42 -6.98 1.46
CA GLY A 481 1.23 -7.87 2.60
C GLY A 481 0.54 -9.16 2.18
N ARG A 482 0.17 -9.98 3.16
CA ARG A 482 -0.53 -11.25 2.94
C ARG A 482 -2.00 -11.03 2.57
N GLY A 483 -2.53 -11.86 1.67
CA GLY A 483 -3.88 -11.70 1.12
C GLY A 483 -3.96 -10.37 0.34
N SER A 484 -5.00 -9.59 0.62
CA SER A 484 -5.20 -8.26 0.03
C SER A 484 -4.56 -7.11 0.82
N ASN A 485 -3.77 -7.40 1.86
CA ASN A 485 -3.16 -6.36 2.68
C ASN A 485 -2.02 -5.65 1.93
N VAL A 486 -1.86 -4.36 2.17
CA VAL A 486 -0.75 -3.54 1.66
C VAL A 486 0.22 -3.25 2.79
N TRP A 487 1.51 -3.27 2.46
CA TRP A 487 2.57 -2.87 3.40
C TRP A 487 3.00 -1.43 3.11
N VAL A 488 2.95 -0.57 4.12
CA VAL A 488 3.44 0.82 4.01
C VAL A 488 4.93 0.84 4.31
N SER A 489 5.71 1.38 3.38
CA SER A 489 7.17 1.44 3.44
C SER A 489 7.67 2.89 3.47
N PRO A 490 7.49 3.62 4.59
CA PRO A 490 8.07 4.95 4.70
C PRO A 490 9.59 4.88 4.83
N ALA A 491 10.28 5.94 4.43
CA ALA A 491 11.73 6.06 4.56
C ALA A 491 12.19 5.72 5.99
N GLY A 492 13.29 4.98 6.09
CA GLY A 492 13.80 4.43 7.35
C GLY A 492 13.22 3.06 7.73
N SER A 493 12.31 2.50 6.94
CA SER A 493 11.87 1.10 7.08
C SER A 493 12.79 0.18 6.28
N LEU A 494 13.15 -0.99 6.81
CA LEU A 494 13.98 -1.98 6.12
C LEU A 494 13.13 -2.95 5.28
N MET A 495 13.03 -2.71 3.97
CA MET A 495 12.25 -3.51 3.02
C MET A 495 13.16 -4.33 2.12
N PHE A 496 13.04 -5.65 2.18
CA PHE A 496 13.79 -6.51 1.28
C PHE A 496 13.05 -7.79 0.93
N SER A 497 13.45 -8.43 -0.16
CA SER A 497 12.97 -9.74 -0.59
C SER A 497 14.14 -10.59 -1.05
N THR A 498 14.24 -11.82 -0.55
CA THR A 498 15.35 -12.73 -0.87
C THR A 498 14.84 -13.97 -1.59
N VAL A 499 15.57 -14.40 -2.62
CA VAL A 499 15.29 -15.61 -3.40
C VAL A 499 15.86 -16.83 -2.67
N LEU A 500 15.04 -17.87 -2.50
CA LEU A 500 15.43 -19.17 -1.98
C LEU A 500 15.10 -20.26 -3.00
N ARG A 501 16.07 -21.09 -3.33
CA ARG A 501 15.95 -22.29 -4.14
C ARG A 501 15.91 -23.49 -3.20
N HIS A 502 14.73 -24.07 -3.07
CA HIS A 502 14.46 -25.15 -2.15
C HIS A 502 14.46 -26.50 -2.88
N PRO A 503 15.42 -27.40 -2.57
CA PRO A 503 15.56 -28.67 -3.29
C PRO A 503 14.38 -29.59 -3.07
N MET A 504 13.87 -30.21 -4.14
CA MET A 504 12.74 -31.14 -4.01
C MET A 504 13.03 -32.36 -3.14
N ALA A 505 14.27 -32.83 -3.16
CA ALA A 505 14.73 -33.95 -2.36
C ALA A 505 14.59 -33.71 -0.84
N GLN A 506 14.51 -32.45 -0.39
CA GLN A 506 14.46 -32.10 1.03
C GLN A 506 13.05 -31.76 1.53
N MET A 507 12.01 -31.79 0.70
CA MET A 507 10.65 -31.40 1.12
C MET A 507 10.04 -32.27 2.22
N GLN A 508 10.46 -33.53 2.34
CA GLN A 508 9.94 -34.42 3.38
C GLN A 508 10.55 -34.12 4.76
N SER A 509 11.86 -33.86 4.80
CA SER A 509 12.60 -33.57 6.04
C SER A 509 12.59 -32.10 6.41
N ALA A 510 12.54 -31.21 5.42
CA ALA A 510 12.64 -29.76 5.55
C ALA A 510 11.55 -29.06 4.71
N PRO A 511 10.26 -29.13 5.09
CA PRO A 511 9.16 -28.57 4.29
C PRO A 511 9.24 -27.05 4.09
N VAL A 512 9.01 -26.57 2.87
CA VAL A 512 9.11 -25.14 2.49
C VAL A 512 8.26 -24.18 3.34
N VAL A 513 7.17 -24.67 3.94
CA VAL A 513 6.31 -23.87 4.86
C VAL A 513 7.10 -23.26 6.02
N PHE A 514 8.22 -23.87 6.42
CA PHE A 514 9.05 -23.37 7.51
C PHE A 514 9.89 -22.13 7.14
N VAL A 515 10.03 -21.79 5.86
CA VAL A 515 10.79 -20.61 5.42
C VAL A 515 10.33 -19.33 6.13
N GLN A 516 9.01 -19.15 6.34
CA GLN A 516 8.49 -18.00 7.07
C GLN A 516 8.89 -17.97 8.56
N TYR A 517 9.05 -19.15 9.19
CA TYR A 517 9.47 -19.28 10.58
C TYR A 517 10.96 -19.01 10.73
N LEU A 518 11.76 -19.52 9.79
CA LEU A 518 13.19 -19.24 9.70
C LEU A 518 13.43 -17.74 9.50
N ALA A 519 12.68 -17.10 8.60
CA ALA A 519 12.72 -15.65 8.40
C ALA A 519 12.37 -14.88 9.69
N ALA A 520 11.33 -15.32 10.41
CA ALA A 520 10.92 -14.70 11.67
C ALA A 520 12.01 -14.79 12.74
N MET A 521 12.59 -15.98 12.91
CA MET A 521 13.74 -16.19 13.81
C MET A 521 14.96 -15.37 13.36
N ALA A 522 15.23 -15.29 12.06
CA ALA A 522 16.35 -14.52 11.53
C ALA A 522 16.22 -13.02 11.81
N ILE A 523 15.01 -12.46 11.71
CA ILE A 523 14.76 -11.07 12.07
C ILE A 523 15.04 -10.84 13.56
N VAL A 524 14.43 -11.63 14.45
CA VAL A 524 14.57 -11.44 15.90
C VAL A 524 16.01 -11.67 16.37
N ASN A 525 16.64 -12.75 15.92
CA ASN A 525 18.03 -13.05 16.26
C ASN A 525 18.97 -12.02 15.64
N GLY A 526 18.70 -11.58 14.41
CA GLY A 526 19.48 -10.54 13.74
C GLY A 526 19.46 -9.22 14.51
N ILE A 527 18.28 -8.79 14.98
CA ILE A 527 18.13 -7.62 15.86
C ILE A 527 18.90 -7.79 17.16
N LYS A 528 18.72 -8.93 17.85
CA LYS A 528 19.31 -9.18 19.17
C LYS A 528 20.82 -9.41 19.15
N THR A 529 21.39 -9.75 18.00
CA THR A 529 22.82 -9.97 17.80
C THR A 529 23.48 -8.93 16.88
N TYR A 530 22.79 -7.81 16.65
CA TYR A 530 23.24 -6.73 15.75
C TYR A 530 24.58 -6.12 16.14
N ASP A 531 24.95 -6.12 17.42
CA ASP A 531 26.29 -5.68 17.85
C ASP A 531 26.74 -6.51 19.05
N GLY A 532 26.85 -7.82 18.82
CA GLY A 532 27.12 -8.80 19.86
C GLY A 532 26.03 -8.79 20.94
N ALA A 533 26.44 -8.70 22.20
CA ALA A 533 25.53 -8.76 23.34
C ALA A 533 24.80 -7.44 23.65
N LEU A 534 25.13 -6.32 22.98
CA LEU A 534 24.60 -4.99 23.30
C LEU A 534 23.09 -4.85 23.04
N TYR A 535 22.56 -5.65 22.11
CA TYR A 535 21.15 -5.58 21.69
C TYR A 535 20.33 -6.80 22.15
N LYS A 536 20.92 -7.71 22.95
CA LYS A 536 20.31 -8.99 23.33
C LYS A 536 18.94 -8.82 24.01
N ASP A 537 18.77 -7.72 24.73
CA ASP A 537 17.58 -7.41 25.53
C ASP A 537 16.53 -6.59 24.76
N MET A 538 16.72 -6.36 23.45
CA MET A 538 15.72 -5.69 22.62
C MET A 538 14.34 -6.36 22.77
N PRO A 539 13.27 -5.62 23.13
CA PRO A 539 11.97 -6.18 23.44
C PRO A 539 11.17 -6.45 22.16
N VAL A 540 11.66 -7.41 21.37
CA VAL A 540 11.05 -7.89 20.12
C VAL A 540 10.58 -9.33 20.28
N LYS A 541 9.42 -9.64 19.70
CA LYS A 541 8.70 -10.90 19.86
C LYS A 541 8.08 -11.35 18.54
N LEU A 542 7.70 -12.62 18.48
CA LEU A 542 7.09 -13.29 17.35
C LEU A 542 5.60 -13.50 17.61
N LYS A 543 4.78 -13.11 16.65
CA LYS A 543 3.35 -13.45 16.61
C LYS A 543 3.10 -14.35 15.42
N TRP A 544 2.49 -15.51 15.67
CA TRP A 544 2.19 -16.48 14.63
C TRP A 544 1.17 -15.92 13.62
N PRO A 545 1.31 -16.24 12.32
CA PRO A 545 2.37 -17.06 11.72
C PRO A 545 3.60 -16.27 11.22
N ASN A 546 3.48 -14.97 11.00
CA ASN A 546 4.40 -14.23 10.13
C ASN A 546 4.65 -12.77 10.56
N ASP A 547 4.35 -12.42 11.82
CA ASP A 547 4.44 -11.04 12.30
C ASP A 547 5.54 -10.85 13.35
N ILE A 548 6.23 -9.71 13.27
CA ILE A 548 7.22 -9.25 14.26
C ILE A 548 6.59 -8.14 15.08
N PHE A 549 6.66 -8.29 16.39
CA PHE A 549 6.09 -7.38 17.37
C PHE A 549 7.17 -6.77 18.25
N ALA A 550 6.95 -5.55 18.71
CA ALA A 550 7.84 -4.89 19.66
C ALA A 550 7.06 -4.14 20.73
N LEU A 551 7.67 -3.99 21.90
CA LEU A 551 7.10 -3.25 23.01
C LEU A 551 6.93 -1.77 22.65
N ASP A 552 5.69 -1.29 22.59
CA ASP A 552 5.37 0.09 22.24
C ASP A 552 5.72 1.02 23.43
N PRO A 553 6.64 1.99 23.29
CA PRO A 553 7.02 2.88 24.38
C PRO A 553 5.87 3.66 25.02
N ALA A 554 4.88 4.06 24.23
CA ALA A 554 3.72 4.78 24.75
C ALA A 554 2.84 3.86 25.59
N LYS A 555 2.52 2.66 25.07
CA LYS A 555 1.71 1.68 25.82
C LYS A 555 2.42 1.14 27.04
N ALA A 556 3.71 0.85 26.95
CA ALA A 556 4.50 0.38 28.09
C ALA A 556 4.48 1.41 29.24
N LYS A 557 4.57 2.71 28.92
CA LYS A 557 4.45 3.78 29.91
C LYS A 557 3.05 3.87 30.51
N GLU A 558 2.01 3.68 29.70
CA GLU A 558 0.61 3.82 30.12
C GLU A 558 0.09 2.59 30.90
N HIS A 559 0.45 1.37 30.47
CA HIS A 559 -0.15 0.11 30.89
C HIS A 559 0.83 -0.80 31.67
N GLY A 560 1.87 -0.22 32.27
CA GLY A 560 2.68 -0.91 33.29
C GLY A 560 3.77 -1.84 32.76
N GLY A 561 4.53 -1.42 31.74
CA GLY A 561 5.81 -2.00 31.34
C GLY A 561 5.72 -3.09 30.28
N ASP A 562 6.61 -4.09 30.37
CA ASP A 562 6.73 -5.20 29.43
C ASP A 562 5.60 -6.23 29.65
N ARG A 563 4.44 -5.95 29.05
CA ARG A 563 3.27 -6.84 29.04
C ARG A 563 2.91 -7.17 27.61
N ASN A 564 2.42 -8.38 27.38
CA ASN A 564 1.96 -8.86 26.08
C ASN A 564 1.03 -7.86 25.37
N GLU A 565 0.09 -7.22 26.08
CA GLU A 565 -0.84 -6.21 25.54
C GLU A 565 -0.17 -4.93 25.01
N ASN A 566 1.07 -4.66 25.43
CA ASN A 566 1.84 -3.48 25.07
C ASN A 566 2.69 -3.68 23.81
N TYR A 567 2.70 -4.88 23.24
CA TYR A 567 3.39 -5.15 21.99
C TYR A 567 2.56 -4.70 20.78
N THR A 568 3.22 -4.05 19.82
CA THR A 568 2.63 -3.61 18.55
C THR A 568 3.40 -4.22 17.38
N LYS A 569 2.71 -4.52 16.28
CA LYS A 569 3.33 -5.04 15.05
C LYS A 569 4.30 -4.00 14.48
N ILE A 570 5.53 -4.43 14.23
CA ILE A 570 6.60 -3.63 13.61
C ILE A 570 7.15 -4.28 12.34
N GLY A 571 6.84 -5.55 12.08
CA GLY A 571 7.30 -6.24 10.89
C GLY A 571 6.33 -7.32 10.41
N GLY A 572 6.46 -7.69 9.14
CA GLY A 572 5.68 -8.74 8.51
C GLY A 572 6.50 -9.49 7.46
N ILE A 573 6.18 -10.77 7.32
CA ILE A 573 6.85 -11.69 6.39
C ILE A 573 5.82 -12.18 5.36
N LEU A 574 6.21 -12.17 4.10
CA LEU A 574 5.42 -12.66 2.96
C LEU A 574 6.29 -13.61 2.14
N VAL A 575 5.93 -14.89 2.14
CA VAL A 575 6.60 -15.91 1.32
C VAL A 575 5.68 -16.28 0.16
N ASN A 576 6.19 -16.16 -1.05
CA ASN A 576 5.55 -16.66 -2.26
C ASN A 576 6.45 -17.71 -2.88
N SER A 577 5.88 -18.77 -3.45
CA SER A 577 6.65 -19.86 -4.04
C SER A 577 6.16 -20.22 -5.43
N HIS A 578 7.09 -20.41 -6.34
CA HIS A 578 6.86 -20.98 -7.67
C HIS A 578 7.42 -22.40 -7.70
N TYR A 579 6.67 -23.29 -8.32
CA TYR A 579 7.08 -24.67 -8.51
C TYR A 579 7.57 -24.90 -9.95
N ASN A 580 8.68 -25.62 -10.10
CA ASN A 580 9.04 -26.29 -11.34
C ASN A 580 9.39 -27.77 -11.03
N SER A 581 9.54 -28.61 -12.05
CA SER A 581 9.74 -30.06 -11.86
C SER A 581 10.97 -30.47 -11.04
N LYS A 582 11.92 -29.56 -10.75
CA LYS A 582 13.19 -29.84 -10.06
C LYS A 582 13.31 -29.17 -8.69
N GLU A 583 12.71 -28.01 -8.48
CA GLU A 583 12.87 -27.19 -7.28
C GLU A 583 11.62 -26.34 -6.98
N TYR A 584 11.50 -25.90 -5.73
CA TYR A 584 10.64 -24.78 -5.35
C TYR A 584 11.48 -23.51 -5.29
N ILE A 585 11.06 -22.46 -5.99
CA ILE A 585 11.70 -21.14 -5.90
C ILE A 585 10.80 -20.26 -5.03
N ALA A 586 11.23 -19.96 -3.82
CA ALA A 586 10.54 -19.08 -2.90
C ALA A 586 11.13 -17.66 -2.94
N VAL A 587 10.27 -16.66 -2.89
CA VAL A 587 10.62 -15.26 -2.64
C VAL A 587 10.12 -14.92 -1.25
N CYS A 588 11.05 -14.70 -0.32
CA CYS A 588 10.75 -14.31 1.06
C CYS A 588 10.89 -12.79 1.20
N GLY A 589 9.76 -12.08 1.15
CA GLY A 589 9.67 -10.65 1.41
C GLY A 589 9.53 -10.33 2.90
N ILE A 590 10.32 -9.37 3.38
CA ILE A 590 10.32 -8.89 4.76
C ILE A 590 10.13 -7.38 4.76
N GLY A 591 9.14 -6.93 5.53
CA GLY A 591 8.96 -5.54 5.88
C GLY A 591 9.21 -5.31 7.36
N LEU A 592 10.12 -4.41 7.73
CA LEU A 592 10.45 -4.11 9.13
C LEU A 592 10.59 -2.61 9.39
N ASN A 593 9.91 -2.10 10.41
CA ASN A 593 10.04 -0.71 10.85
C ASN A 593 11.30 -0.54 11.69
N THR A 594 12.29 0.19 11.15
CA THR A 594 13.62 0.29 11.77
C THR A 594 13.88 1.68 12.34
N ALA A 595 13.88 2.70 11.49
CA ALA A 595 14.18 4.10 11.83
C ALA A 595 13.03 5.06 11.48
N ASN A 596 11.97 4.57 10.85
CA ASN A 596 10.81 5.38 10.47
C ASN A 596 10.07 5.92 11.71
N VAL A 597 9.50 7.13 11.57
CA VAL A 597 8.76 7.83 12.64
C VAL A 597 7.30 7.39 12.71
N ALA A 598 6.74 7.01 11.58
CA ALA A 598 5.34 6.64 11.36
C ALA A 598 5.29 5.42 10.41
N PRO A 599 4.17 4.66 10.32
CA PRO A 599 2.90 4.89 11.00
C PRO A 599 2.84 4.29 12.42
N THR A 600 3.75 3.40 12.80
CA THR A 600 3.77 2.73 14.12
C THR A 600 5.21 2.69 14.69
N THR A 601 5.41 2.01 15.82
CA THR A 601 6.70 1.84 16.50
C THR A 601 7.79 1.30 15.56
N SER A 602 9.03 1.75 15.76
CA SER A 602 10.22 1.30 15.03
C SER A 602 11.34 0.86 15.98
N LEU A 603 12.29 0.07 15.49
CA LEU A 603 13.40 -0.47 16.31
C LEU A 603 14.21 0.61 17.03
N ASN A 604 14.50 1.73 16.37
CA ASN A 604 15.29 2.81 16.95
C ASN A 604 14.58 3.50 18.13
N GLN A 605 13.25 3.44 18.20
CA GLN A 605 12.51 3.92 19.37
C GLN A 605 12.66 2.97 20.57
N LEU A 606 12.98 1.69 20.36
CA LEU A 606 13.11 0.70 21.42
C LEU A 606 14.47 0.75 22.12
N ILE A 607 15.47 1.42 21.53
CA ILE A 607 16.82 1.55 22.10
C ILE A 607 16.78 2.14 23.51
N GLN A 608 15.79 2.98 23.82
CA GLN A 608 15.58 3.53 25.16
C GLN A 608 15.32 2.47 26.25
N PHE A 609 14.91 1.26 25.88
CA PHE A 609 14.69 0.15 26.81
C PHE A 609 15.98 -0.62 27.13
N LEU A 610 17.07 -0.38 26.40
CA LEU A 610 18.33 -1.06 26.64
C LEU A 610 19.05 -0.42 27.85
N PRO A 611 19.73 -1.23 28.68
CA PRO A 611 20.40 -0.75 29.89
C PRO A 611 21.63 0.12 29.59
N HIS A 612 22.09 0.11 28.35
CA HIS A 612 23.27 0.84 27.89
C HIS A 612 22.90 1.73 26.71
N LYS A 613 23.59 2.87 26.59
CA LYS A 613 23.45 3.72 25.41
C LYS A 613 24.10 3.02 24.22
N VAL A 614 23.28 2.57 23.29
CA VAL A 614 23.73 1.96 22.03
C VAL A 614 23.53 2.92 20.85
N THR A 615 24.20 2.62 19.74
CA THR A 615 23.99 3.32 18.48
C THR A 615 22.62 2.98 17.87
N PRO A 616 22.02 3.86 17.08
CA PRO A 616 20.85 3.49 16.29
C PRO A 616 21.17 2.41 15.24
N PHE A 617 20.17 1.59 14.91
CA PHE A 617 20.26 0.66 13.78
C PHE A 617 20.43 1.42 12.48
N THR A 618 21.37 0.97 11.64
CA THR A 618 21.46 1.35 10.23
C THR A 618 20.87 0.23 9.37
N LEU A 619 20.28 0.59 8.23
CA LEU A 619 19.57 -0.36 7.38
C LEU A 619 20.53 -1.40 6.78
N GLU A 620 21.72 -0.95 6.39
CA GLU A 620 22.78 -1.75 5.79
C GLU A 620 23.30 -2.83 6.74
N LYS A 621 23.69 -2.43 7.96
CA LYS A 621 24.22 -3.37 8.97
C LYS A 621 23.12 -4.33 9.43
N LEU A 622 21.86 -3.87 9.52
CA LEU A 622 20.74 -4.70 9.96
C LEU A 622 20.36 -5.71 8.88
N LEU A 623 20.28 -5.30 7.61
CA LEU A 623 20.05 -6.20 6.49
C LEU A 623 21.12 -7.28 6.41
N ALA A 624 22.41 -6.89 6.47
CA ALA A 624 23.52 -7.83 6.47
C ALA A 624 23.40 -8.85 7.63
N ARG A 625 23.05 -8.38 8.84
CA ARG A 625 22.90 -9.28 9.98
C ARG A 625 21.71 -10.25 9.80
N ILE A 626 20.56 -9.76 9.35
CA ILE A 626 19.38 -10.61 9.16
C ILE A 626 19.65 -11.67 8.08
N LEU A 627 20.26 -11.28 6.95
CA LEU A 627 20.57 -12.21 5.86
C LEU A 627 21.55 -13.30 6.29
N THR A 628 22.62 -12.95 7.03
CA THR A 628 23.57 -13.97 7.53
C THR A 628 22.93 -14.95 8.51
N VAL A 629 22.11 -14.46 9.45
CA VAL A 629 21.39 -15.36 10.36
C VAL A 629 20.37 -16.21 9.61
N PHE A 630 19.72 -15.66 8.57
CA PHE A 630 18.75 -16.40 7.79
C PHE A 630 19.41 -17.53 7.00
N ASP A 631 20.55 -17.25 6.37
CA ASP A 631 21.30 -18.26 5.61
C ASP A 631 21.77 -19.42 6.50
N ASP A 632 22.32 -19.11 7.69
CA ASP A 632 22.74 -20.12 8.65
C ASP A 632 21.58 -21.00 9.15
N LEU A 633 20.44 -20.37 9.50
CA LEU A 633 19.23 -21.08 9.88
C LEU A 633 18.70 -21.94 8.73
N TYR A 634 18.74 -21.44 7.50
CA TYR A 634 18.30 -22.18 6.33
C TYR A 634 19.21 -23.38 6.04
N ALA A 635 20.53 -23.19 6.06
CA ALA A 635 21.52 -24.26 5.88
C ALA A 635 21.32 -25.38 6.93
N ARG A 636 21.14 -25.02 8.21
CA ARG A 636 20.83 -26.00 9.26
C ARG A 636 19.50 -26.72 9.02
N PHE A 637 18.47 -25.99 8.58
CA PHE A 637 17.14 -26.53 8.33
C PHE A 637 17.15 -27.58 7.22
N LEU A 638 17.93 -27.37 6.16
CA LEU A 638 18.08 -28.35 5.08
C LEU A 638 18.72 -29.67 5.55
N VAL A 639 19.51 -29.65 6.63
CA VAL A 639 20.16 -30.84 7.19
C VAL A 639 19.29 -31.54 8.24
N THR A 640 18.68 -30.76 9.14
CA THR A 640 18.04 -31.29 10.37
C THR A 640 16.52 -31.22 10.36
N GLY A 641 15.92 -30.52 9.40
CA GLY A 641 14.52 -30.13 9.46
C GLY A 641 14.25 -29.11 10.56
N PHE A 642 12.97 -28.94 10.94
CA PHE A 642 12.58 -28.10 12.07
C PHE A 642 12.72 -28.89 13.38
N ASP A 643 13.97 -29.05 13.81
CA ASP A 643 14.33 -29.82 15.00
C ASP A 643 13.94 -29.13 16.32
N GLU A 644 14.16 -29.83 17.44
CA GLU A 644 13.84 -29.32 18.77
C GLU A 644 14.63 -28.03 19.11
N VAL A 645 15.83 -27.87 18.59
CA VAL A 645 16.65 -26.67 18.83
C VAL A 645 16.02 -25.47 18.13
N MET A 646 15.61 -25.59 16.87
CA MET A 646 14.90 -24.52 16.16
C MET A 646 13.55 -24.20 16.80
N GLU A 647 12.84 -25.23 17.24
CA GLU A 647 11.57 -25.05 17.95
C GLU A 647 11.75 -24.23 19.24
N GLN A 648 12.76 -24.55 20.05
CA GLN A 648 13.08 -23.78 21.26
C GLN A 648 13.50 -22.35 20.94
N MET A 649 14.26 -22.13 19.86
CA MET A 649 14.64 -20.80 19.39
C MET A 649 13.40 -19.96 19.01
N TYR A 650 12.45 -20.57 18.31
CA TYR A 650 11.18 -19.92 17.95
C TYR A 650 10.36 -19.59 19.21
N TYR A 651 10.12 -20.57 20.10
CA TYR A 651 9.29 -20.38 21.29
C TYR A 651 9.86 -19.40 22.31
N ARG A 652 11.19 -19.24 22.39
CA ARG A 652 11.83 -18.25 23.28
C ARG A 652 11.31 -16.82 23.05
N HIS A 653 10.88 -16.51 21.84
CA HIS A 653 10.41 -15.18 21.46
C HIS A 653 8.93 -15.14 21.09
N TRP A 654 8.20 -16.25 21.25
CA TRP A 654 6.82 -16.39 20.81
C TRP A 654 5.80 -15.86 21.83
N LEU A 655 4.79 -15.12 21.39
CA LEU A 655 3.81 -14.48 22.28
C LEU A 655 2.65 -15.38 22.74
N HIS A 656 2.46 -16.55 22.12
CA HIS A 656 1.21 -17.30 22.22
C HIS A 656 1.21 -18.46 23.21
N MET A 657 2.35 -18.82 23.80
CA MET A 657 2.42 -20.00 24.66
C MET A 657 1.40 -19.92 25.81
N ASP A 658 0.62 -20.98 25.98
CA ASP A 658 -0.45 -21.13 26.97
C ASP A 658 -1.56 -20.06 26.91
N GLN A 659 -1.62 -19.28 25.82
CA GLN A 659 -2.71 -18.34 25.61
C GLN A 659 -4.03 -19.10 25.47
N ILE A 660 -5.02 -18.73 26.29
CA ILE A 660 -6.39 -19.23 26.13
C ILE A 660 -7.07 -18.44 25.02
N VAL A 661 -7.60 -19.18 24.05
CA VAL A 661 -8.28 -18.64 22.88
C VAL A 661 -9.65 -19.26 22.72
N THR A 662 -10.50 -18.56 21.98
CA THR A 662 -11.80 -19.04 21.53
C THR A 662 -11.71 -19.39 20.05
N LEU A 663 -12.03 -20.63 19.69
CA LEU A 663 -12.05 -21.14 18.32
C LEU A 663 -13.45 -20.90 17.74
N GLU A 664 -13.65 -19.82 16.97
CA GLU A 664 -14.99 -19.49 16.45
C GLU A 664 -15.54 -20.56 15.50
N ALA A 665 -14.67 -21.13 14.67
CA ALA A 665 -15.06 -22.18 13.71
C ALA A 665 -15.57 -23.46 14.39
N GLU A 666 -15.15 -23.70 15.63
CA GLU A 666 -15.52 -24.87 16.42
C GLU A 666 -16.60 -24.51 17.45
N GLY A 667 -17.58 -23.70 17.05
CA GLY A 667 -18.71 -23.33 17.89
C GLY A 667 -18.36 -22.45 19.09
N GLY A 668 -17.23 -21.72 19.03
CA GLY A 668 -16.75 -20.90 20.14
C GLY A 668 -16.06 -21.70 21.25
N GLN A 669 -15.54 -22.89 20.94
CA GLN A 669 -14.83 -23.73 21.90
C GLN A 669 -13.58 -23.02 22.44
N ARG A 670 -13.36 -23.08 23.76
CA ARG A 670 -12.14 -22.57 24.40
C ARG A 670 -11.02 -23.58 24.24
N ALA A 671 -9.82 -23.10 23.94
CA ALA A 671 -8.62 -23.91 23.80
C ALA A 671 -7.38 -23.16 24.32
N ARG A 672 -6.34 -23.88 24.74
CA ARG A 672 -5.05 -23.35 25.15
C ARG A 672 -4.02 -23.60 24.04
N ILE A 673 -3.32 -22.57 23.59
CA ILE A 673 -2.26 -22.72 22.59
C ILE A 673 -1.06 -23.44 23.20
N LYS A 674 -0.55 -24.46 22.50
CA LYS A 674 0.56 -25.32 22.97
C LYS A 674 1.82 -25.27 22.10
N GLY A 675 1.75 -24.71 20.91
CA GLY A 675 2.89 -24.70 19.99
C GLY A 675 2.49 -24.77 18.53
N ILE A 676 3.42 -25.24 17.71
CA ILE A 676 3.22 -25.56 16.29
C ILE A 676 3.63 -27.01 15.99
N THR A 677 3.08 -27.61 14.95
CA THR A 677 3.52 -28.94 14.51
C THR A 677 4.89 -28.86 13.85
N ARG A 678 5.80 -29.80 14.18
CA ARG A 678 7.17 -29.83 13.60
C ARG A 678 7.22 -30.20 12.11
N ASN A 679 6.16 -30.80 11.57
CA ASN A 679 6.13 -31.23 10.16
C ASN A 679 5.49 -30.19 9.23
N TYR A 680 4.61 -29.33 9.75
CA TYR A 680 3.78 -28.46 8.90
C TYR A 680 3.60 -27.04 9.46
N GLY A 681 4.11 -26.74 10.65
CA GLY A 681 3.95 -25.43 11.28
C GLY A 681 2.49 -25.09 11.63
N LEU A 682 1.62 -26.09 11.82
CA LEU A 682 0.22 -25.84 12.18
C LEU A 682 0.12 -25.45 13.65
N LEU A 683 -0.69 -24.44 13.98
CA LEU A 683 -0.88 -24.02 15.36
C LEU A 683 -1.62 -25.11 16.14
N ILE A 684 -1.05 -25.55 17.26
CA ILE A 684 -1.62 -26.57 18.14
C ILE A 684 -2.40 -25.89 19.25
N ALA A 685 -3.68 -26.22 19.37
CA ALA A 685 -4.56 -25.74 20.44
C ALA A 685 -5.21 -26.94 21.15
N GLU A 686 -5.09 -26.99 22.48
CA GLU A 686 -5.67 -28.04 23.32
C GLU A 686 -6.99 -27.60 23.93
N GLU A 687 -8.04 -28.37 23.72
CA GLU A 687 -9.40 -28.02 24.13
C GLU A 687 -9.55 -28.00 25.65
N LEU A 688 -10.23 -26.95 26.12
CA LEU A 688 -10.51 -26.71 27.53
C LEU A 688 -11.98 -26.98 27.85
N GLY A 689 -12.21 -27.78 28.89
CA GLY A 689 -13.53 -28.04 29.47
C GLY A 689 -13.85 -27.11 30.63
N TRP A 690 -14.63 -27.62 31.60
CA TRP A 690 -14.98 -26.89 32.82
C TRP A 690 -13.74 -26.46 33.60
N GLU A 691 -13.73 -25.23 34.14
CA GLU A 691 -12.60 -24.65 34.89
C GLU A 691 -11.25 -24.64 34.13
N ASP A 692 -11.27 -24.50 32.81
CA ASP A 692 -10.06 -24.46 31.96
C ASP A 692 -9.17 -25.72 32.08
N ARG A 693 -9.79 -26.87 32.42
CA ARG A 693 -9.14 -28.18 32.45
C ARG A 693 -9.00 -28.75 31.05
N GLU A 694 -7.84 -29.33 30.77
CA GLU A 694 -7.53 -29.94 29.47
C GLU A 694 -8.37 -31.21 29.28
N THR A 695 -9.03 -31.31 28.13
CA THR A 695 -9.87 -32.47 27.77
C THR A 695 -9.07 -33.60 27.11
N GLY A 696 -7.82 -33.32 26.70
CA GLY A 696 -6.98 -34.21 25.89
C GLY A 696 -7.28 -34.13 24.38
N ARG A 697 -8.33 -33.43 23.95
CA ARG A 697 -8.61 -33.20 22.54
C ARG A 697 -7.76 -32.04 22.00
N ARG A 698 -7.13 -32.25 20.84
CA ARG A 698 -6.24 -31.26 20.19
C ARG A 698 -6.77 -30.85 18.82
N TRP A 699 -6.57 -29.58 18.52
CA TRP A 699 -6.89 -28.91 17.28
C TRP A 699 -5.60 -28.45 16.60
N THR A 700 -5.53 -28.60 15.27
CA THR A 700 -4.41 -28.09 14.46
C THR A 700 -4.92 -27.10 13.44
N LEU A 701 -4.44 -25.86 13.50
CA LEU A 701 -4.99 -24.74 12.72
C LEU A 701 -3.98 -24.29 11.66
N GLN A 702 -4.45 -24.17 10.42
CA GLN A 702 -3.66 -23.71 9.27
C GLN A 702 -3.58 -22.19 9.22
N SER A 703 -2.44 -21.64 8.79
CA SER A 703 -2.24 -20.20 8.65
C SER A 703 -3.16 -19.56 7.62
N ASP A 704 -3.39 -20.18 6.46
CA ASP A 704 -4.18 -19.63 5.34
C ASP A 704 -5.70 -19.66 5.57
N ALA A 705 -6.15 -20.56 6.43
CA ALA A 705 -7.56 -20.70 6.78
C ALA A 705 -7.93 -20.00 8.09
N ASN A 706 -6.98 -19.48 8.88
CA ASN A 706 -7.25 -18.93 10.20
C ASN A 706 -6.53 -17.60 10.47
N SER A 707 -7.24 -16.67 11.11
CA SER A 707 -6.71 -15.41 11.62
C SER A 707 -6.73 -15.40 13.15
N PHE A 708 -5.67 -14.86 13.76
CA PHE A 708 -5.49 -14.82 15.22
C PHE A 708 -5.55 -13.38 15.73
N ASP A 709 -6.64 -13.02 16.43
CA ASP A 709 -6.77 -11.77 17.19
C ASP A 709 -6.20 -11.97 18.59
N PHE A 710 -4.97 -11.49 18.76
CA PHE A 710 -4.20 -11.67 19.98
C PHE A 710 -4.81 -10.99 21.21
N PHE A 711 -5.35 -9.79 21.06
CA PHE A 711 -5.85 -9.02 22.20
C PHE A 711 -7.24 -9.47 22.64
N LYS A 712 -7.97 -10.15 21.77
CA LYS A 712 -9.27 -10.75 22.10
C LYS A 712 -9.21 -12.23 22.42
N GLY A 713 -8.04 -12.87 22.27
CA GLY A 713 -7.88 -14.31 22.45
C GLY A 713 -8.81 -15.09 21.53
N LEU A 714 -8.79 -14.79 20.22
CA LEU A 714 -9.80 -15.27 19.28
C LEU A 714 -9.15 -15.79 18.00
N VAL A 715 -9.54 -17.00 17.59
CA VAL A 715 -9.14 -17.58 16.31
C VAL A 715 -10.37 -17.73 15.42
N LYS A 716 -10.34 -17.06 14.26
CA LYS A 716 -11.43 -17.05 13.28
C LYS A 716 -10.98 -17.74 12.01
N THR A 717 -11.88 -18.49 11.37
CA THR A 717 -11.64 -18.95 10.00
C THR A 717 -11.75 -17.80 9.01
N THR A 718 -10.82 -17.72 8.06
CA THR A 718 -10.97 -16.93 6.83
C THR A 718 -11.82 -17.76 5.86
N GLU A 719 -12.98 -17.24 5.42
CA GLU A 719 -14.05 -18.00 4.72
C GLU A 719 -13.67 -18.58 3.33
N ASP A 720 -12.42 -18.52 2.89
CA ASP A 720 -12.03 -18.86 1.51
C ASP A 720 -11.60 -20.31 1.25
N VAL A 721 -11.69 -21.25 2.20
CA VAL A 721 -11.14 -22.62 2.03
C VAL A 721 -12.22 -23.72 1.99
N LEU A 722 -13.41 -23.45 1.46
CA LEU A 722 -14.41 -24.50 1.15
C LEU A 722 -14.55 -24.84 -0.34
N ARG A 723 -13.62 -24.38 -1.20
CA ARG A 723 -13.56 -24.80 -2.60
C ARG A 723 -12.12 -25.01 -3.09
N MET A 724 -11.54 -26.16 -2.75
CA MET A 724 -10.71 -26.97 -3.66
C MET A 724 -10.55 -28.38 -3.12
#